data_AF-A0ABD3Q843-F1
#
_entry.id   AF-A0ABD3Q843-F1
#
_cell.length_a   1.000
_cell.length_b   1.000
_cell.length_c   1.000
_cell.angle_alpha   90.00
_cell.angle_beta   90.00
_cell.angle_gamma   90.00
#
_symmetry.space_group_name_H-M   'P 1'
#
loop_
_entity.id
_entity.type
_entity.pdbx_description
1 polymer ?
#
loop_
_entity_poly.entity_id
_entity_poly.type
_entity_poly.pdbx_seq_one_letter_code
_entity_poly.pdbx_strand_id
1 'polypeptide(L)'
;MRCVNCPVRMNPSEMPSIAETGTIIGSPKATPDNYAPIIPPVPFEDPPPVVIDGEEALRQIEHLRSDDVSLRISAARKLTTISAALGPDRTREELLPFLSDGVDDEDEVLESIAASLGELIPFVGSTPKKNYGSSLLGPLELLLAVEENAVREKAAESAIKVANSLGDEEYRVQFVGMIGRLANKEWFTARIAGCGLIPVAFGRMGAELQSTHIQYFANLCRDEAPMVRRIASRNLGSLIYAVAESMGLSSIAENGPISTTLLDLLEVLAGGDQPDSVRLHTTENCVCFGNAMTLLRGKNASDQSIMDQNEEFITTRSTALVKRILPLIVATIDDRSWRVRWTAASKFASVVQAFSPFKGTMDALVPAYEKLLQDPEAEVRTSAALNLAEVAKTDSKVYPAGLITEDVMDCSEDDSGSQERRVSVAERLAQRVMALTEDDSENVRAALAMVATELAPLLGKDVTITHLLPPMLLLLRDSTSEVRLNIISSLSLLTDVIGDELLSQSLFPAILELAEDGKWRIRMAVIERMPLLAKQLGKDFFNDKLLELCVGWLGDDISSIREAAAKNLKELTSLLGSEWAIQHLLPRVKAMMENPSYLRRMNAVQGIVYMATAMDINNAQLEALPILLEMACDTVPNVRFNVAKGLGIVGPLFNQFVYESQIIPILALLKDDPDRDVRYFASQASDSLRNVFDREL
;
A
#
# COMPACT_ATOMS: atom_id res chain seq x y z
N MET A 1 42.94 19.93 2.96
CA MET A 1 42.19 20.69 1.93
C MET A 1 40.79 20.12 1.87
N ARG A 2 39.81 20.87 2.39
CA ARG A 2 38.39 20.49 2.41
C ARG A 2 37.80 20.82 1.04
N CYS A 3 37.35 19.81 0.31
CA CYS A 3 36.61 20.02 -0.92
C CYS A 3 35.15 20.32 -0.57
N VAL A 4 34.76 21.55 -0.89
CA VAL A 4 33.41 22.10 -0.86
C VAL A 4 32.75 21.71 -2.19
N ASN A 5 31.46 21.33 -2.17
CA ASN A 5 30.58 20.93 -3.30
C ASN A 5 30.38 19.42 -3.53
N CYS A 6 29.68 18.78 -2.60
CA CYS A 6 28.86 17.61 -2.88
C CYS A 6 27.40 17.97 -2.56
N PRO A 7 26.42 17.79 -3.47
CA PRO A 7 25.02 18.02 -3.13
C PRO A 7 24.62 16.94 -2.11
N VAL A 8 24.17 17.40 -0.94
CA VAL A 8 23.61 16.54 0.10
C VAL A 8 22.38 15.85 -0.49
N ARG A 9 22.33 14.52 -0.35
CA ARG A 9 21.16 13.70 -0.63
C ARG A 9 19.94 14.32 0.04
N MET A 10 18.97 14.79 -0.75
CA MET A 10 17.61 14.92 -0.24
C MET A 10 17.05 13.51 -0.07
N ASN A 11 16.53 13.24 1.12
CA ASN A 11 15.82 12.03 1.46
C ASN A 11 14.51 12.02 0.63
N PRO A 12 14.01 10.87 0.14
CA PRO A 12 12.72 10.80 -0.58
C PRO A 12 11.50 11.24 0.25
N SER A 13 11.70 11.63 1.51
CA SER A 13 10.70 12.21 2.40
C SER A 13 10.60 13.75 2.34
N GLU A 14 11.34 14.43 1.45
CA GLU A 14 11.37 15.90 1.34
C GLU A 14 11.17 16.44 -0.10
N MET A 15 10.26 15.83 -0.87
CA MET A 15 9.55 16.62 -1.89
C MET A 15 8.59 17.58 -1.18
N PRO A 16 8.32 18.79 -1.71
CA PRO A 16 7.31 19.66 -1.14
C PRO A 16 5.96 18.95 -1.23
N SER A 17 5.59 18.35 -0.11
CA SER A 17 4.23 18.03 0.24
C SER A 17 3.42 19.30 -0.01
N ILE A 18 2.62 19.32 -1.07
CA ILE A 18 1.39 20.08 -1.02
C ILE A 18 0.54 19.34 0.00
N ALA A 19 0.83 19.61 1.27
CA ALA A 19 0.00 19.29 2.39
C ALA A 19 -1.28 20.13 2.19
N GLU A 20 -2.26 19.57 1.50
CA GLU A 20 -3.60 19.70 2.02
C GLU A 20 -3.66 18.76 3.23
N THR A 21 -3.38 19.35 4.39
CA THR A 21 -3.75 18.83 5.71
C THR A 21 -5.25 18.52 5.70
N GLY A 22 -5.55 17.24 5.55
CA GLY A 22 -6.88 16.67 5.52
C GLY A 22 -6.74 15.16 5.70
N THR A 23 -6.23 14.76 6.85
CA THR A 23 -6.06 13.37 7.25
C THR A 23 -7.44 12.76 7.45
N ILE A 24 -8.01 12.22 6.37
CA ILE A 24 -8.84 11.01 6.37
C ILE A 24 -9.29 10.57 7.80
N ILE A 25 -10.49 10.96 8.25
CA ILE A 25 -11.27 10.06 9.13
C ILE A 25 -11.35 8.76 8.33
N GLY A 26 -10.64 7.72 8.77
CA GLY A 26 -10.36 6.49 8.04
C GLY A 26 -11.29 6.24 6.84
N SER A 27 -10.87 6.60 5.63
CA SER A 27 -11.32 5.98 4.41
C SER A 27 -10.84 4.55 4.58
N PRO A 28 -11.75 3.59 4.82
CA PRO A 28 -11.33 2.22 4.75
C PRO A 28 -10.80 2.05 3.32
N LYS A 29 -9.67 1.35 3.15
CA LYS A 29 -9.37 0.78 1.83
C LYS A 29 -10.68 0.17 1.34
N ALA A 30 -11.17 0.59 0.19
CA ALA A 30 -12.39 0.09 -0.43
C ALA A 30 -12.15 -1.35 -0.91
N THR A 31 -11.94 -2.24 0.05
CA THR A 31 -12.12 -3.68 -0.09
C THR A 31 -13.56 -3.96 0.35
N PRO A 32 -14.24 -4.95 -0.26
CA PRO A 32 -15.61 -5.33 0.10
C PRO A 32 -15.81 -5.65 1.60
N ASP A 33 -14.74 -5.89 2.34
CA ASP A 33 -14.74 -6.32 3.74
C ASP A 33 -14.74 -5.20 4.80
N ASN A 34 -14.77 -3.92 4.42
CA ASN A 34 -14.70 -2.79 5.37
C ASN A 34 -16.04 -2.13 5.72
N TYR A 35 -17.17 -2.70 5.29
CA TYR A 35 -18.46 -2.34 5.88
C TYR A 35 -18.51 -2.97 7.26
N ALA A 36 -18.35 -2.15 8.31
CA ALA A 36 -18.52 -2.61 9.67
C ALA A 36 -19.87 -3.34 9.75
N PRO A 37 -19.90 -4.65 10.06
CA PRO A 37 -21.16 -5.34 10.23
C PRO A 37 -21.95 -4.58 11.30
N ILE A 38 -23.28 -4.56 11.18
CA ILE A 38 -24.17 -4.03 12.23
C ILE A 38 -23.81 -4.77 13.52
N ILE A 39 -22.98 -4.16 14.37
CA ILE A 39 -22.53 -4.77 15.62
C ILE A 39 -23.78 -4.79 16.51
N PRO A 40 -24.28 -5.97 16.92
CA PRO A 40 -25.38 -6.03 17.86
C PRO A 40 -24.98 -5.28 19.13
N PRO A 41 -25.93 -4.60 19.81
CA PRO A 41 -25.61 -3.82 21.01
C PRO A 41 -24.83 -4.68 22.00
N VAL A 42 -23.63 -4.23 22.36
CA VAL A 42 -22.79 -4.91 23.34
C VAL A 42 -23.52 -4.84 24.69
N PRO A 43 -23.72 -5.96 25.40
CA PRO A 43 -24.27 -5.93 26.74
C PRO A 43 -23.41 -5.02 27.63
N PHE A 44 -24.05 -4.18 28.45
CA PHE A 44 -23.36 -3.38 29.45
C PHE A 44 -22.62 -4.30 30.42
N GLU A 45 -21.29 -4.33 30.35
CA GLU A 45 -20.44 -4.83 31.43
C GLU A 45 -20.14 -3.67 32.37
N ASP A 46 -20.35 -3.88 33.67
CA ASP A 46 -19.90 -2.93 34.69
C ASP A 46 -18.39 -2.71 34.52
N PRO A 47 -17.90 -1.45 34.58
CA PRO A 47 -16.49 -1.19 34.41
C PRO A 47 -15.68 -1.96 35.45
N PRO A 48 -14.46 -2.42 35.11
CA PRO A 48 -13.58 -3.04 36.10
C PRO A 48 -13.40 -2.07 37.28
N PRO A 49 -13.34 -2.56 38.52
CA PRO A 49 -13.20 -1.70 39.69
C PRO A 49 -11.87 -0.93 39.60
N VAL A 50 -11.96 0.33 39.16
CA VAL A 50 -10.83 1.25 39.18
C VAL A 50 -10.59 1.62 40.64
N VAL A 51 -9.38 1.40 41.14
CA VAL A 51 -8.96 1.93 42.44
C VAL A 51 -8.97 3.44 42.32
N ILE A 52 -9.96 4.08 42.94
CA ILE A 52 -10.15 5.53 42.88
C ILE A 52 -9.10 6.18 43.78
N ASP A 53 -8.02 6.69 43.19
CA ASP A 53 -7.13 7.63 43.87
C ASP A 53 -7.75 9.03 43.78
N GLY A 54 -8.51 9.40 44.83
CA GLY A 54 -9.21 10.68 44.90
C GLY A 54 -8.28 11.89 44.89
N GLU A 55 -7.04 11.77 45.38
CA GLU A 55 -6.06 12.87 45.36
C GLU A 55 -5.54 13.13 43.95
N GLU A 56 -5.24 12.07 43.19
CA GLU A 56 -4.83 12.19 41.78
C GLU A 56 -5.95 12.80 40.94
N ALA A 57 -7.21 12.40 41.15
CA ALA A 57 -8.34 12.98 40.41
C ALA A 57 -8.54 14.47 40.70
N LEU A 58 -8.44 14.90 41.96
CA LEU A 58 -8.49 16.31 42.36
C LEU A 58 -7.38 17.12 41.69
N ARG A 59 -6.15 16.59 41.68
CA ARG A 59 -5.01 17.22 41.03
C ARG A 59 -5.23 17.38 39.52
N GLN A 60 -5.79 16.38 38.85
CA GLN A 60 -6.08 16.49 37.41
C GLN A 60 -7.21 17.50 37.12
N ILE A 61 -8.20 17.65 38.00
CA ILE A 61 -9.22 18.71 37.88
C ILE A 61 -8.58 20.10 38.00
N GLU A 62 -7.62 20.28 38.91
CA GLU A 62 -6.86 21.54 39.01
C GLU A 62 -6.02 21.79 37.75
N HIS A 63 -5.39 20.75 37.21
CA HIS A 63 -4.62 20.84 35.98
C HIS A 63 -5.47 21.25 34.76
N LEU A 64 -6.76 20.87 34.68
CA LEU A 64 -7.66 21.34 33.62
C LEU A 64 -7.87 22.86 33.62
N ARG A 65 -7.63 23.53 34.77
CA ARG A 65 -7.73 24.98 34.92
C ARG A 65 -6.37 25.68 34.94
N SER A 66 -5.30 24.93 34.68
CA SER A 66 -3.93 25.45 34.66
C SER A 66 -3.70 26.35 33.45
N ASP A 67 -2.89 27.39 33.61
CA ASP A 67 -2.40 28.20 32.48
C ASP A 67 -1.45 27.41 31.56
N ASP A 68 -0.80 26.35 32.08
CA ASP A 68 0.08 25.47 31.31
C ASP A 68 -0.70 24.48 30.44
N VAL A 69 -0.60 24.67 29.12
CA VAL A 69 -1.20 23.81 28.09
C VAL A 69 -0.80 22.35 28.25
N SER A 70 0.45 22.05 28.61
CA SER A 70 0.93 20.67 28.77
C SER A 70 0.21 19.95 29.92
N LEU A 71 -0.10 20.68 30.99
CA LEU A 71 -0.87 20.15 32.11
C LEU A 71 -2.34 19.95 31.73
N ARG A 72 -2.94 20.88 30.97
CA ARG A 72 -4.32 20.72 30.45
C ARG A 72 -4.44 19.52 29.50
N ILE A 73 -3.49 19.33 28.57
CA ILE A 73 -3.43 18.14 27.70
C ILE A 73 -3.32 16.86 28.54
N SER A 74 -2.41 16.85 29.52
CA SER A 74 -2.22 15.67 30.37
C SER A 74 -3.48 15.34 31.18
N ALA A 75 -4.22 16.34 31.63
CA ALA A 75 -5.48 16.16 32.35
C ALA A 75 -6.63 15.74 31.42
N ALA A 76 -6.71 16.32 30.21
CA ALA A 76 -7.69 15.95 29.19
C ALA A 76 -7.59 14.46 28.81
N ARG A 77 -6.37 13.92 28.69
CA ARG A 77 -6.13 12.48 28.44
C ARG A 77 -6.54 11.57 29.61
N LYS A 78 -6.76 12.14 30.80
CA LYS A 78 -7.13 11.42 32.03
C LYS A 78 -8.59 11.68 32.45
N LEU A 79 -9.45 12.15 31.55
CA LEU A 79 -10.87 12.41 31.86
C LEU A 79 -11.60 11.17 32.40
N THR A 80 -11.20 9.95 32.02
CA THR A 80 -11.76 8.71 32.58
C THR A 80 -11.46 8.57 34.07
N THR A 81 -10.25 8.94 34.51
CA THR A 81 -9.85 8.92 35.93
C THR A 81 -10.62 9.98 36.73
N ILE A 82 -10.76 11.19 36.16
CA ILE A 82 -11.54 12.27 36.76
C ILE A 82 -13.00 11.83 36.93
N SER A 83 -13.60 11.27 35.87
CA SER A 83 -15.00 10.86 35.87
C SER A 83 -15.26 9.69 36.83
N ALA A 84 -14.32 8.74 36.94
CA ALA A 84 -14.38 7.65 37.92
C ALA A 84 -14.43 8.17 39.36
N ALA A 85 -13.66 9.21 39.69
CA ALA A 85 -13.62 9.80 41.02
C ALA A 85 -14.82 10.70 41.33
N LEU A 86 -15.32 11.44 40.34
CA LEU A 86 -16.51 12.29 40.48
C LEU A 86 -17.79 11.47 40.62
N GLY A 87 -17.84 10.30 39.98
CA GLY A 87 -19.05 9.50 39.84
C GLY A 87 -19.98 10.05 38.75
N PRO A 88 -21.03 9.29 38.39
CA PRO A 88 -21.82 9.53 37.19
C PRO A 88 -22.64 10.83 37.24
N ASP A 89 -23.20 11.18 38.39
CA ASP A 89 -24.04 12.38 38.52
C ASP A 89 -23.23 13.66 38.33
N ARG A 90 -22.12 13.79 39.07
CA ARG A 90 -21.21 14.94 38.98
C ARG A 90 -20.46 15.01 37.65
N THR A 91 -20.18 13.87 37.03
CA THR A 91 -19.64 13.85 35.67
C THR A 91 -20.60 14.56 34.71
N ARG A 92 -21.90 14.27 34.78
CA ARG A 92 -22.90 14.89 33.90
C ARG A 92 -23.23 16.34 34.28
N GLU A 93 -23.31 16.65 35.57
CA GLU A 93 -23.81 17.95 36.06
C GLU A 93 -22.71 19.00 36.26
N GLU A 94 -21.45 18.60 36.40
CA GLU A 94 -20.32 19.51 36.62
C GLU A 94 -19.27 19.40 35.51
N LEU A 95 -18.76 18.19 35.22
CA LEU A 95 -17.63 18.02 34.30
C LEU A 95 -18.02 18.29 32.85
N LEU A 96 -19.12 17.72 32.35
CA LEU A 96 -19.53 17.93 30.95
C LEU A 96 -19.88 19.40 30.65
N PRO A 97 -20.59 20.15 31.51
CA PRO A 97 -20.77 21.59 31.34
C PRO A 97 -19.44 22.34 31.32
N PHE A 98 -18.51 22.03 32.24
CA PHE A 98 -17.18 22.64 32.26
C PHE A 98 -16.41 22.43 30.94
N LEU A 99 -16.44 21.22 30.38
CA LEU A 99 -15.82 20.93 29.08
C LEU A 99 -16.54 21.62 27.91
N SER A 100 -17.85 21.84 28.02
CA SER A 100 -18.64 22.54 27.00
C SER A 100 -18.36 24.05 27.00
N ASP A 101 -18.09 24.62 28.18
CA ASP A 101 -17.75 26.04 28.32
C ASP A 101 -16.32 26.34 27.84
N GLY A 102 -15.41 25.35 27.89
CA GLY A 102 -14.00 25.47 27.47
C GLY A 102 -13.72 25.06 26.01
N VAL A 103 -14.68 25.24 25.10
CA VAL A 103 -14.53 24.88 23.68
C VAL A 103 -13.70 25.89 22.87
N ASP A 104 -13.25 26.96 23.53
CA ASP A 104 -12.36 28.01 23.03
C ASP A 104 -10.90 27.86 23.54
N ASP A 105 -10.53 26.68 24.06
CA ASP A 105 -9.15 26.33 24.46
C ASP A 105 -8.24 26.04 23.23
N GLU A 106 -6.95 25.79 23.48
CA GLU A 106 -5.95 25.44 22.47
C GLU A 106 -6.26 24.11 21.76
N ASP A 107 -5.97 24.03 20.46
CA ASP A 107 -6.36 22.92 19.59
C ASP A 107 -5.88 21.55 20.10
N GLU A 108 -4.66 21.44 20.64
CA GLU A 108 -4.15 20.17 21.16
C GLU A 108 -4.87 19.69 22.44
N VAL A 109 -5.41 20.64 23.22
CA VAL A 109 -6.25 20.35 24.38
C VAL A 109 -7.61 19.86 23.89
N LEU A 110 -8.23 20.57 22.96
CA LEU A 110 -9.52 20.22 22.37
C LEU A 110 -9.49 18.85 21.69
N GLU A 111 -8.42 18.52 20.96
CA GLU A 111 -8.23 17.21 20.35
C GLU A 111 -8.18 16.09 21.42
N SER A 112 -7.45 16.34 22.52
CA SER A 112 -7.34 15.39 23.64
C SER A 112 -8.67 15.22 24.39
N ILE A 113 -9.46 16.29 24.54
CA ILE A 113 -10.81 16.26 25.10
C ILE A 113 -11.73 15.47 24.19
N ALA A 114 -11.75 15.78 22.90
CA ALA A 114 -12.57 15.11 21.88
C ALA A 114 -12.31 13.60 21.87
N ALA A 115 -11.05 13.17 21.92
CA ALA A 115 -10.67 11.76 22.00
C ALA A 115 -11.23 11.08 23.26
N SER A 116 -11.11 11.76 24.40
CA SER A 116 -11.44 11.17 25.70
C SER A 116 -12.94 11.11 25.98
N LEU A 117 -13.73 12.03 25.40
CA LEU A 117 -15.20 12.04 25.55
C LEU A 117 -15.85 10.73 25.09
N GLY A 118 -15.35 10.10 24.04
CA GLY A 118 -15.84 8.79 23.57
C GLY A 118 -15.58 7.64 24.55
N GLU A 119 -14.60 7.79 25.45
CA GLU A 119 -14.27 6.81 26.49
C GLU A 119 -15.10 7.01 27.77
N LEU A 120 -15.86 8.09 27.88
CA LEU A 120 -16.65 8.41 29.08
C LEU A 120 -18.00 7.68 29.15
N ILE A 121 -18.35 6.86 28.17
CA ILE A 121 -19.63 6.14 28.10
C ILE A 121 -19.93 5.36 29.41
N PRO A 122 -18.99 4.59 29.99
CA PRO A 122 -19.25 3.87 31.24
C PRO A 122 -19.38 4.80 32.46
N PHE A 123 -18.81 6.01 32.38
CA PHE A 123 -18.68 6.92 33.52
C PHE A 123 -19.81 7.92 33.65
N VAL A 124 -20.63 8.11 32.61
CA VAL A 124 -21.86 8.91 32.70
C VAL A 124 -23.03 8.12 33.28
N GLY A 125 -22.88 6.82 33.51
CA GLY A 125 -23.85 5.95 34.16
C GLY A 125 -25.04 5.56 33.27
N SER A 126 -25.79 4.57 33.74
CA SER A 126 -27.04 4.10 33.14
C SER A 126 -28.05 3.74 34.23
N THR A 127 -29.34 3.81 33.92
CA THR A 127 -30.42 3.29 34.75
C THR A 127 -31.17 2.20 33.98
N PRO A 128 -31.95 1.33 34.64
CA PRO A 128 -32.78 0.33 33.96
C PRO A 128 -33.76 0.90 32.91
N LYS A 129 -34.02 2.21 32.93
CA LYS A 129 -34.94 2.89 32.02
C LYS A 129 -34.25 3.87 31.06
N LYS A 130 -32.98 4.23 31.27
CA LYS A 130 -32.31 5.30 30.52
C LYS A 130 -30.80 5.13 30.54
N ASN A 131 -30.18 5.07 29.36
CA ASN A 131 -28.75 5.23 29.18
C ASN A 131 -28.43 6.74 29.18
N TYR A 132 -27.42 7.20 29.93
CA TYR A 132 -27.03 8.61 29.91
C TYR A 132 -25.90 8.91 28.91
N GLY A 133 -25.50 7.94 28.08
CA GLY A 133 -24.50 8.12 27.02
C GLY A 133 -24.78 9.33 26.11
N SER A 134 -26.05 9.65 25.86
CA SER A 134 -26.45 10.82 25.06
C SER A 134 -26.00 12.17 25.63
N SER A 135 -25.72 12.24 26.94
CA SER A 135 -25.19 13.48 27.56
C SER A 135 -23.83 13.90 27.01
N LEU A 136 -23.06 12.97 26.45
CA LEU A 136 -21.76 13.24 25.83
C LEU A 136 -21.88 13.92 24.47
N LEU A 137 -23.04 13.84 23.81
CA LEU A 137 -23.25 14.41 22.47
C LEU A 137 -23.27 15.95 22.49
N GLY A 138 -23.67 16.59 23.59
CA GLY A 138 -23.67 18.04 23.70
C GLY A 138 -22.28 18.66 23.54
N PRO A 139 -21.29 18.29 24.38
CA PRO A 139 -19.91 18.74 24.22
C PRO A 139 -19.33 18.37 22.85
N LEU A 140 -19.61 17.16 22.36
CA LEU A 140 -19.14 16.70 21.05
C LEU A 140 -19.72 17.53 19.89
N GLU A 141 -20.98 17.96 19.96
CA GLU A 141 -21.62 18.84 18.97
C GLU A 141 -20.89 20.19 18.86
N LEU A 142 -20.39 20.72 19.98
CA LEU A 142 -19.60 21.95 20.00
C LEU A 142 -18.23 21.74 19.35
N LEU A 143 -17.53 20.66 19.73
CA LEU A 143 -16.22 20.31 19.17
C LEU A 143 -16.28 20.00 17.67
N LEU A 144 -17.39 19.43 17.19
CA LEU A 144 -17.67 19.22 15.76
C LEU A 144 -17.80 20.53 14.96
N ALA A 145 -18.02 21.65 15.63
CA ALA A 145 -18.16 22.97 15.02
C ALA A 145 -16.90 23.84 15.11
N VAL A 146 -15.83 23.37 15.76
CA VAL A 146 -14.54 24.07 15.89
C VAL A 146 -13.83 24.19 14.53
N GLU A 147 -12.94 25.18 14.38
CA GLU A 147 -12.22 25.47 13.13
C GLU A 147 -11.13 24.45 12.78
N GLU A 148 -10.43 23.92 13.79
CA GLU A 148 -9.36 22.96 13.57
C GLU A 148 -9.89 21.60 13.11
N ASN A 149 -9.29 21.06 12.04
CA ASN A 149 -9.77 19.84 11.43
C ASN A 149 -9.51 18.61 12.30
N ALA A 150 -8.32 18.53 12.92
CA ALA A 150 -7.97 17.40 13.78
C ALA A 150 -8.96 17.22 14.94
N VAL A 151 -9.40 18.32 15.56
CA VAL A 151 -10.41 18.33 16.62
C VAL A 151 -11.74 17.78 16.12
N ARG A 152 -12.24 18.27 14.98
CA ARG A 152 -13.51 17.79 14.40
C ARG A 152 -13.49 16.30 14.06
N GLU A 153 -12.37 15.82 13.51
CA GLU A 153 -12.22 14.40 13.16
C GLU A 153 -12.31 13.53 14.42
N LYS A 154 -11.59 13.90 15.48
CA LYS A 154 -11.62 13.19 16.75
C LYS A 154 -12.99 13.27 17.43
N ALA A 155 -13.66 14.42 17.35
CA ALA A 155 -15.01 14.59 17.87
C ALA A 155 -16.03 13.72 17.10
N ALA A 156 -15.88 13.58 15.78
CA ALA A 156 -16.74 12.71 14.98
C ALA A 156 -16.56 11.24 15.34
N GLU A 157 -15.32 10.76 15.50
CA GLU A 157 -15.02 9.40 15.96
C GLU A 157 -15.68 9.11 17.31
N SER A 158 -15.50 10.01 18.29
CA SER A 158 -16.11 9.88 19.62
C SER A 158 -17.64 9.93 19.57
N ALA A 159 -18.22 10.80 18.73
CA ALA A 159 -19.67 10.90 18.57
C ALA A 159 -20.27 9.63 17.98
N ILE A 160 -19.61 9.01 17.00
CA ILE A 160 -20.01 7.71 16.42
C ILE A 160 -19.90 6.60 17.48
N LYS A 161 -18.82 6.59 18.27
CA LYS A 161 -18.64 5.63 19.37
C LYS A 161 -19.77 5.74 20.41
N VAL A 162 -20.12 6.96 20.81
CA VAL A 162 -21.26 7.23 21.69
C VAL A 162 -22.55 6.75 21.05
N ALA A 163 -22.82 7.10 19.79
CA ALA A 163 -24.03 6.73 19.08
C ALA A 163 -24.25 5.21 18.98
N ASN A 164 -23.18 4.44 18.81
CA ASN A 164 -23.24 2.98 18.78
C ASN A 164 -23.65 2.35 20.12
N SER A 165 -23.49 3.08 21.24
CA SER A 165 -23.97 2.64 22.57
C SER A 165 -25.44 2.98 22.85
N LEU A 166 -26.09 3.77 21.99
CA LEU A 166 -27.47 4.24 22.19
C LEU A 166 -28.49 3.25 21.63
N GLY A 167 -29.61 3.10 22.33
CA GLY A 167 -30.80 2.44 21.80
C GLY A 167 -31.43 3.23 20.65
N ASP A 168 -32.26 2.58 19.82
CA ASP A 168 -32.74 3.16 18.55
C ASP A 168 -33.56 4.45 18.70
N GLU A 169 -34.39 4.55 19.73
CA GLU A 169 -35.16 5.78 19.99
C GLU A 169 -34.23 6.95 20.35
N GLU A 170 -33.31 6.72 21.29
CA GLU A 170 -32.36 7.74 21.74
C GLU A 170 -31.37 8.12 20.64
N TYR A 171 -30.92 7.15 19.85
CA TYR A 171 -30.12 7.37 18.65
C TYR A 171 -30.81 8.33 17.67
N ARG A 172 -32.09 8.10 17.38
CA ARG A 172 -32.86 8.93 16.44
C ARG A 172 -33.16 10.32 16.99
N VAL A 173 -33.42 10.46 18.29
CA VAL A 173 -33.73 11.76 18.89
C VAL A 173 -32.48 12.58 19.13
N GLN A 174 -31.44 11.98 19.71
CA GLN A 174 -30.26 12.69 20.19
C GLN A 174 -29.18 12.79 19.11
N PHE A 175 -28.72 11.66 18.57
CA PHE A 175 -27.61 11.65 17.60
C PHE A 175 -28.05 12.14 16.22
N VAL A 176 -29.13 11.57 15.67
CA VAL A 176 -29.66 12.05 14.37
C VAL A 176 -30.18 13.48 14.47
N GLY A 177 -30.80 13.85 15.60
CA GLY A 177 -31.21 15.24 15.88
C GLY A 177 -30.02 16.22 15.91
N MET A 178 -28.89 15.82 16.49
CA MET A 178 -27.63 16.59 16.48
C MET A 178 -27.11 16.78 15.05
N ILE A 179 -27.08 15.72 14.24
CA ILE A 179 -26.65 15.80 12.83
C ILE A 179 -27.53 16.78 12.05
N GLY A 180 -28.85 16.75 12.25
CA GLY A 180 -29.78 17.71 11.66
C GLY A 180 -29.49 19.16 12.05
N ARG A 181 -29.14 19.43 13.32
CA ARG A 181 -28.73 20.78 13.76
C ARG A 181 -27.43 21.23 13.12
N LEU A 182 -26.42 20.35 13.06
CA LEU A 182 -25.12 20.63 12.44
C LEU A 182 -25.27 20.98 10.95
N ALA A 183 -26.08 20.21 10.22
CA ALA A 183 -26.32 20.41 8.78
C ALA A 183 -27.01 21.74 8.45
N ASN A 184 -27.76 22.32 9.39
CA ASN A 184 -28.51 23.57 9.20
C ASN A 184 -27.91 24.77 9.95
N LYS A 185 -26.73 24.62 10.58
CA LYS A 185 -26.10 25.68 11.36
C LYS A 185 -25.53 26.78 10.45
N GLU A 186 -25.47 28.02 10.96
CA GLU A 186 -24.96 29.19 10.22
C GLU A 186 -23.47 29.09 9.87
N TRP A 187 -22.67 28.48 10.74
CA TRP A 187 -21.24 28.29 10.55
C TRP A 187 -20.92 27.09 9.65
N PHE A 188 -20.04 27.29 8.66
CA PHE A 188 -19.73 26.26 7.67
C PHE A 188 -18.98 25.06 8.27
N THR A 189 -18.22 25.23 9.36
CA THR A 189 -17.49 24.15 10.07
C THR A 189 -18.45 23.08 10.61
N ALA A 190 -19.57 23.49 11.20
CA ALA A 190 -20.62 22.59 11.65
C ALA A 190 -21.30 21.86 10.47
N ARG A 191 -21.53 22.57 9.36
CA ARG A 191 -22.10 21.97 8.14
C ARG A 191 -21.17 20.92 7.51
N ILE A 192 -19.85 21.15 7.57
CA ILE A 192 -18.83 20.17 7.18
C ILE A 192 -18.95 18.88 8.01
N ALA A 193 -19.14 18.99 9.33
CA ALA A 193 -19.40 17.82 10.18
C ALA A 193 -20.69 17.08 9.78
N GLY A 194 -21.75 17.85 9.45
CA GLY A 194 -23.00 17.30 8.91
C GLY A 194 -22.79 16.45 7.65
N CYS A 195 -21.97 16.92 6.69
CA CYS A 195 -21.64 16.17 5.48
C CYS A 195 -21.04 14.78 5.78
N GLY A 196 -20.17 14.68 6.80
CA GLY A 196 -19.51 13.42 7.16
C GLY A 196 -20.38 12.45 7.97
N LEU A 197 -21.26 12.98 8.82
CA LEU A 197 -22.05 12.16 9.75
C LEU A 197 -23.36 11.63 9.16
N ILE A 198 -23.96 12.32 8.18
CA ILE A 198 -25.21 11.88 7.54
C ILE A 198 -25.11 10.47 6.94
N PRO A 199 -24.10 10.15 6.09
CA PRO A 199 -23.98 8.81 5.50
C PRO A 199 -23.80 7.71 6.55
N VAL A 200 -22.99 7.98 7.58
CA VAL A 200 -22.71 7.03 8.68
C VAL A 200 -23.98 6.71 9.46
N ALA A 201 -24.79 7.73 9.73
CA ALA A 201 -25.97 7.56 10.56
C ALA A 201 -27.17 6.93 9.82
N PHE A 202 -27.15 6.93 8.47
CA PHE A 202 -28.30 6.71 7.61
C PHE A 202 -29.03 5.38 7.83
N GLY A 203 -28.29 4.29 8.05
CA GLY A 203 -28.87 2.95 8.20
C GLY A 203 -29.75 2.74 9.42
N ARG A 204 -29.57 3.55 10.47
CA ARG A 204 -30.39 3.51 11.70
C ARG A 204 -31.44 4.63 11.76
N MET A 205 -31.48 5.50 10.75
CA MET A 205 -32.54 6.50 10.61
C MET A 205 -33.85 5.80 10.21
N GLY A 206 -34.97 6.16 10.83
CA GLY A 206 -36.28 5.77 10.33
C GLY A 206 -36.58 6.45 8.98
N ALA A 207 -37.52 5.91 8.19
CA ALA A 207 -37.79 6.38 6.82
C ALA A 207 -38.06 7.90 6.70
N GLU A 208 -38.81 8.48 7.64
CA GLU A 208 -39.08 9.93 7.66
C GLU A 208 -37.80 10.76 7.88
N LEU A 209 -36.96 10.34 8.82
CA LEU A 209 -35.67 10.98 9.08
C LEU A 209 -34.69 10.79 7.92
N GLN A 210 -34.70 9.63 7.26
CA GLN A 210 -33.90 9.37 6.06
C GLN A 210 -34.23 10.37 4.95
N SER A 211 -35.52 10.54 4.63
CA SER A 211 -35.96 11.50 3.62
C SER A 211 -35.56 12.94 3.98
N THR A 212 -35.72 13.31 5.26
CA THR A 212 -35.34 14.63 5.76
C THR A 212 -33.83 14.88 5.63
N HIS A 213 -32.99 13.91 6.01
CA HIS A 213 -31.53 14.05 5.96
C HIS A 213 -30.97 13.98 4.53
N ILE A 214 -31.64 13.28 3.60
CA ILE A 214 -31.34 13.40 2.17
C ILE A 214 -31.52 14.86 1.72
N GLN A 215 -32.60 15.53 2.15
CA GLN A 215 -32.82 16.93 1.80
C GLN A 215 -31.80 17.87 2.45
N TYR A 216 -31.41 17.62 3.71
CA TYR A 216 -30.31 18.37 4.33
C TYR A 216 -29.00 18.19 3.56
N PHE A 217 -28.66 16.96 3.18
CA PHE A 217 -27.47 16.71 2.35
C PHE A 217 -27.56 17.39 0.99
N ALA A 218 -28.74 17.41 0.37
CA ALA A 218 -28.98 18.10 -0.89
C ALA A 218 -28.77 19.62 -0.79
N ASN A 219 -29.04 20.22 0.37
CA ASN A 219 -28.73 21.62 0.64
C ASN A 219 -27.22 21.82 0.81
N LEU A 220 -26.54 20.91 1.51
CA LEU A 220 -25.07 20.95 1.70
C LEU A 220 -24.30 20.84 0.38
N CYS A 221 -24.77 20.02 -0.57
CA CYS A 221 -24.20 19.95 -1.92
C CYS A 221 -24.36 21.25 -2.72
N ARG A 222 -25.35 22.09 -2.37
CA ARG A 222 -25.63 23.38 -3.01
C ARG A 222 -25.26 24.57 -2.13
N ASP A 223 -24.46 24.34 -1.09
CA ASP A 223 -24.08 25.37 -0.12
C ASP A 223 -23.31 26.49 -0.80
N GLU A 224 -23.47 27.73 -0.34
CA GLU A 224 -22.74 28.88 -0.85
C GLU A 224 -21.23 28.75 -0.59
N ALA A 225 -20.84 28.16 0.54
CA ALA A 225 -19.45 27.97 0.90
C ALA A 225 -18.81 26.81 0.08
N PRO A 226 -17.78 27.08 -0.75
CA PRO A 226 -17.15 26.05 -1.58
C PRO A 226 -16.56 24.89 -0.77
N MET A 227 -16.09 25.15 0.46
CA MET A 227 -15.56 24.12 1.34
C MET A 227 -16.64 23.12 1.77
N VAL A 228 -17.87 23.57 2.01
CA VAL A 228 -18.99 22.67 2.35
C VAL A 228 -19.33 21.80 1.14
N ARG A 229 -19.42 22.40 -0.07
CA ARG A 229 -19.65 21.64 -1.31
C ARG A 229 -18.56 20.61 -1.58
N ARG A 230 -17.29 20.96 -1.34
CA ARG A 230 -16.15 20.03 -1.43
C ARG A 230 -16.35 18.83 -0.51
N ILE A 231 -16.64 19.04 0.77
CA ILE A 231 -16.83 17.95 1.73
C ILE A 231 -18.13 17.18 1.47
N ALA A 232 -19.19 17.83 1.01
CA ALA A 232 -20.42 17.16 0.58
C ALA A 232 -20.15 16.24 -0.61
N SER A 233 -19.43 16.74 -1.64
CA SER A 233 -19.00 15.93 -2.79
C SER A 233 -18.16 14.74 -2.36
N ARG A 234 -17.21 14.92 -1.43
CA ARG A 234 -16.40 13.82 -0.88
C ARG A 234 -17.23 12.69 -0.25
N ASN A 235 -18.39 13.02 0.35
CA ASN A 235 -19.22 12.06 1.09
C ASN A 235 -20.45 11.58 0.31
N LEU A 236 -20.71 12.11 -0.89
CA LEU A 236 -21.92 11.80 -1.66
C LEU A 236 -21.96 10.32 -2.07
N GLY A 237 -20.83 9.74 -2.49
CA GLY A 237 -20.72 8.32 -2.81
C GLY A 237 -21.08 7.41 -1.63
N SER A 238 -20.58 7.74 -0.42
CA SER A 238 -20.92 7.04 0.81
C SER A 238 -22.41 7.12 1.12
N LEU A 239 -23.04 8.28 0.90
CA LEU A 239 -24.49 8.42 1.07
C LEU A 239 -25.27 7.57 0.07
N ILE A 240 -24.87 7.57 -1.21
CA ILE A 240 -25.49 6.74 -2.26
C ILE A 240 -25.46 5.26 -1.84
N TYR A 241 -24.31 4.78 -1.36
CA TYR A 241 -24.16 3.40 -0.90
C TYR A 241 -25.05 3.11 0.32
N ALA A 242 -25.01 3.95 1.35
CA ALA A 242 -25.83 3.78 2.55
C ALA A 242 -27.34 3.78 2.25
N VAL A 243 -27.77 4.60 1.28
CA VAL A 243 -29.16 4.65 0.79
C VAL A 243 -29.55 3.35 0.08
N ALA A 244 -28.68 2.84 -0.80
CA ALA A 244 -28.91 1.55 -1.47
C ALA A 244 -28.97 0.39 -0.46
N GLU A 245 -28.06 0.38 0.52
CA GLU A 245 -28.01 -0.63 1.55
C GLU A 245 -29.29 -0.63 2.42
N SER A 246 -29.71 0.55 2.87
CA SER A 246 -30.82 0.71 3.83
C SER A 246 -32.20 0.59 3.18
N MET A 247 -32.38 1.17 1.99
CA MET A 247 -33.67 1.24 1.32
C MET A 247 -33.87 0.16 0.24
N GLY A 248 -32.79 -0.56 -0.13
CA GLY A 248 -32.85 -1.65 -1.11
C GLY A 248 -33.33 -1.18 -2.48
N LEU A 249 -34.12 -2.01 -3.17
CA LEU A 249 -34.58 -1.75 -4.54
C LEU A 249 -35.43 -0.48 -4.69
N SER A 250 -36.10 -0.04 -3.62
CA SER A 250 -36.88 1.21 -3.62
C SER A 250 -36.01 2.45 -3.84
N SER A 251 -34.71 2.37 -3.51
CA SER A 251 -33.76 3.48 -3.71
C SER A 251 -33.54 3.85 -5.18
N ILE A 252 -33.62 2.86 -6.08
CA ILE A 252 -33.35 2.98 -7.52
C ILE A 252 -34.63 2.96 -8.38
N ALA A 253 -35.80 2.89 -7.76
CA ALA A 253 -37.08 3.09 -8.44
C ALA A 253 -37.14 4.48 -9.11
N GLU A 254 -38.10 4.70 -10.01
CA GLU A 254 -38.21 5.97 -10.75
C GLU A 254 -38.34 7.19 -9.83
N ASN A 255 -39.06 7.04 -8.72
CA ASN A 255 -39.22 8.05 -7.67
C ASN A 255 -38.26 7.85 -6.49
N GLY A 256 -37.32 6.91 -6.59
CA GLY A 256 -36.35 6.61 -5.54
C GLY A 256 -35.34 7.75 -5.36
N PRO A 257 -34.78 7.91 -4.15
CA PRO A 257 -33.84 8.99 -3.85
C PRO A 257 -32.55 8.94 -4.68
N ILE A 258 -32.07 7.75 -5.07
CA ILE A 258 -30.89 7.64 -5.94
C ILE A 258 -31.22 8.20 -7.34
N SER A 259 -32.35 7.81 -7.90
CA SER A 259 -32.77 8.20 -9.26
C SER A 259 -33.08 9.69 -9.40
N THR A 260 -33.70 10.30 -8.37
CA THR A 260 -34.31 11.64 -8.46
C THR A 260 -33.56 12.74 -7.74
N THR A 261 -32.71 12.41 -6.76
CA THR A 261 -32.04 13.43 -5.94
C THR A 261 -30.54 13.23 -5.96
N LEU A 262 -30.04 12.06 -5.58
CA LEU A 262 -28.60 11.87 -5.39
C LEU A 262 -27.82 11.86 -6.69
N LEU A 263 -28.40 11.29 -7.76
CA LEU A 263 -27.78 11.32 -9.09
C LEU A 263 -27.72 12.74 -9.66
N ASP A 264 -28.79 13.51 -9.51
CA ASP A 264 -28.83 14.92 -9.92
C ASP A 264 -27.80 15.77 -9.15
N LEU A 265 -27.62 15.49 -7.85
CA LEU A 265 -26.58 16.13 -7.04
C LEU A 265 -25.17 15.75 -7.52
N LEU A 266 -24.96 14.49 -7.90
CA LEU A 266 -23.69 14.05 -8.45
C LEU A 266 -23.37 14.76 -9.77
N GLU A 267 -24.36 14.88 -10.65
CA GLU A 267 -24.24 15.63 -11.92
C GLU A 267 -23.91 17.11 -11.67
N VAL A 268 -24.55 17.74 -10.68
CA VAL A 268 -24.26 19.14 -10.28
C VAL A 268 -22.83 19.30 -9.74
N LEU A 269 -22.39 18.40 -8.86
CA LEU A 269 -21.04 18.48 -8.25
C LEU A 269 -19.93 18.12 -9.26
N ALA A 270 -20.24 17.31 -10.27
CA ALA A 270 -19.35 17.01 -11.39
C ALA A 270 -19.33 18.12 -12.46
N GLY A 271 -20.26 19.07 -12.41
CA GLY A 271 -20.41 20.15 -13.38
C GLY A 271 -19.17 21.02 -13.52
N GLY A 272 -18.87 21.45 -14.75
CA GLY A 272 -17.66 22.22 -15.08
C GLY A 272 -17.59 23.61 -14.41
N ASP A 273 -18.71 24.12 -13.91
CA ASP A 273 -18.87 25.34 -13.13
C ASP A 273 -18.35 25.21 -11.68
N GLN A 274 -18.28 23.98 -11.15
CA GLN A 274 -17.72 23.75 -9.81
C GLN A 274 -16.20 23.96 -9.78
N PRO A 275 -15.59 24.24 -8.61
CA PRO A 275 -14.13 24.19 -8.43
C PRO A 275 -13.56 22.79 -8.70
N ASP A 276 -12.31 22.70 -9.13
CA ASP A 276 -11.65 21.40 -9.34
C ASP A 276 -11.52 20.59 -8.04
N SER A 277 -11.34 21.25 -6.90
CA SER A 277 -11.37 20.64 -5.56
C SER A 277 -12.68 19.93 -5.22
N VAL A 278 -13.79 20.26 -5.90
CA VAL A 278 -15.08 19.56 -5.77
C VAL A 278 -15.18 18.43 -6.79
N ARG A 279 -14.80 18.71 -8.06
CA ARG A 279 -14.90 17.75 -9.17
C ARG A 279 -13.95 16.56 -9.03
N LEU A 280 -12.82 16.71 -8.33
CA LEU A 280 -11.88 15.61 -8.11
C LEU A 280 -12.51 14.43 -7.33
N HIS A 281 -13.60 14.65 -6.59
CA HIS A 281 -14.31 13.59 -5.87
C HIS A 281 -15.29 12.80 -6.76
N THR A 282 -15.56 13.26 -7.99
CA THR A 282 -16.53 12.63 -8.90
C THR A 282 -16.19 11.18 -9.20
N THR A 283 -14.91 10.87 -9.48
CA THR A 283 -14.51 9.49 -9.80
C THR A 283 -14.83 8.52 -8.68
N GLU A 284 -14.48 8.87 -7.43
CA GLU A 284 -14.76 8.03 -6.25
C GLU A 284 -16.27 7.89 -6.01
N ASN A 285 -17.04 8.96 -6.20
CA ASN A 285 -18.50 8.90 -6.11
C ASN A 285 -19.11 7.96 -7.15
N CYS A 286 -18.60 7.95 -8.38
CA CYS A 286 -19.02 7.00 -9.41
C CYS A 286 -18.65 5.56 -9.03
N VAL A 287 -17.49 5.32 -8.42
CA VAL A 287 -17.11 3.98 -7.89
C VAL A 287 -18.10 3.52 -6.83
N CYS A 288 -18.42 4.36 -5.84
CA CYS A 288 -19.43 4.05 -4.83
C CYS A 288 -20.80 3.76 -5.44
N PHE A 289 -21.19 4.51 -6.47
CA PHE A 289 -22.42 4.26 -7.22
C PHE A 289 -22.42 2.87 -7.87
N GLY A 290 -21.36 2.50 -8.60
CA GLY A 290 -21.24 1.16 -9.22
C GLY A 290 -21.29 0.03 -8.18
N ASN A 291 -20.60 0.21 -7.05
CA ASN A 291 -20.64 -0.74 -5.93
C ASN A 291 -22.05 -0.84 -5.31
N ALA A 292 -22.78 0.27 -5.19
CA ALA A 292 -24.16 0.28 -4.70
C ALA A 292 -25.10 -0.49 -5.64
N MET A 293 -24.94 -0.35 -6.95
CA MET A 293 -25.71 -1.12 -7.93
C MET A 293 -25.40 -2.63 -7.84
N THR A 294 -24.13 -2.99 -7.65
CA THR A 294 -23.70 -4.39 -7.45
C THR A 294 -24.25 -4.98 -6.15
N LEU A 295 -24.26 -4.21 -5.05
CA LEU A 295 -24.87 -4.60 -3.77
C LEU A 295 -26.35 -4.98 -3.95
N LEU A 296 -27.10 -4.18 -4.71
CA LEU A 296 -28.53 -4.41 -4.94
C LEU A 296 -28.79 -5.69 -5.76
N ARG A 297 -27.85 -6.11 -6.63
CA ARG A 297 -27.90 -7.39 -7.34
C ARG A 297 -27.69 -8.60 -6.42
N GLY A 298 -26.89 -8.47 -5.36
CA GLY A 298 -26.51 -9.58 -4.47
C GLY A 298 -27.49 -9.92 -3.34
N LYS A 299 -28.57 -9.15 -3.15
CA LYS A 299 -29.58 -9.43 -2.11
C LYS A 299 -30.57 -10.50 -2.58
N ASN A 300 -30.22 -11.76 -2.35
CA ASN A 300 -31.04 -12.92 -2.71
C ASN A 300 -32.40 -12.91 -1.97
N ALA A 301 -33.50 -13.03 -2.73
CA ALA A 301 -34.82 -13.40 -2.22
C ALA A 301 -34.93 -14.93 -2.11
N SER A 302 -35.82 -15.45 -1.26
CA SER A 302 -35.99 -16.90 -1.05
C SER A 302 -36.86 -17.60 -2.10
N ASP A 303 -37.48 -16.86 -3.03
CA ASP A 303 -38.42 -17.38 -4.03
C ASP A 303 -37.91 -17.09 -5.45
N GLN A 304 -37.68 -18.14 -6.24
CA GLN A 304 -37.09 -18.06 -7.59
C GLN A 304 -37.89 -17.16 -8.54
N SER A 305 -39.21 -17.12 -8.44
CA SER A 305 -40.04 -16.29 -9.34
C SER A 305 -39.91 -14.79 -9.06
N ILE A 306 -39.72 -14.44 -7.78
CA ILE A 306 -39.46 -13.07 -7.32
C ILE A 306 -38.01 -12.68 -7.63
N MET A 307 -37.08 -13.64 -7.60
CA MET A 307 -35.69 -13.42 -8.00
C MET A 307 -35.59 -12.98 -9.46
N ASP A 308 -36.24 -13.71 -10.38
CA ASP A 308 -36.16 -13.41 -11.82
C ASP A 308 -36.75 -12.01 -12.14
N GLN A 309 -37.89 -11.65 -11.52
CA GLN A 309 -38.51 -10.33 -11.69
C GLN A 309 -37.67 -9.20 -11.07
N ASN A 310 -37.10 -9.43 -9.89
CA ASN A 310 -36.21 -8.44 -9.26
C ASN A 310 -34.93 -8.26 -10.08
N GLU A 311 -34.37 -9.33 -10.63
CA GLU A 311 -33.16 -9.28 -11.46
C GLU A 311 -33.39 -8.52 -12.78
N GLU A 312 -34.52 -8.75 -13.44
CA GLU A 312 -34.91 -7.98 -14.64
C GLU A 312 -35.12 -6.50 -14.31
N PHE A 313 -35.82 -6.20 -13.21
CA PHE A 313 -36.02 -4.83 -12.74
C PHE A 313 -34.68 -4.14 -12.43
N ILE A 314 -33.81 -4.79 -11.64
CA ILE A 314 -32.48 -4.26 -11.29
C ILE A 314 -31.67 -4.02 -12.55
N THR A 315 -31.65 -4.97 -13.48
CA THR A 315 -30.87 -4.87 -14.72
C THR A 315 -31.36 -3.70 -15.57
N THR A 316 -32.67 -3.55 -15.75
CA THR A 316 -33.26 -2.44 -16.50
C THR A 316 -32.94 -1.09 -15.85
N ARG A 317 -33.15 -0.97 -14.53
CA ARG A 317 -32.93 0.27 -13.79
C ARG A 317 -31.45 0.63 -13.71
N SER A 318 -30.58 -0.31 -13.34
CA SER A 318 -29.13 -0.08 -13.28
C SER A 318 -28.57 0.32 -14.64
N THR A 319 -29.01 -0.32 -15.74
CA THR A 319 -28.61 0.07 -17.10
C THR A 319 -28.99 1.53 -17.40
N ALA A 320 -30.21 1.94 -17.07
CA ALA A 320 -30.64 3.33 -17.29
C ALA A 320 -29.82 4.34 -16.46
N LEU A 321 -29.49 4.02 -15.21
CA LEU A 321 -28.70 4.89 -14.35
C LEU A 321 -27.22 4.91 -14.75
N VAL A 322 -26.64 3.76 -15.13
CA VAL A 322 -25.26 3.67 -15.62
C VAL A 322 -25.07 4.50 -16.89
N LYS A 323 -26.08 4.58 -17.78
CA LYS A 323 -26.05 5.48 -18.95
C LYS A 323 -25.91 6.96 -18.57
N ARG A 324 -26.39 7.39 -17.40
CA ARG A 324 -26.18 8.76 -16.88
C ARG A 324 -24.81 8.94 -16.23
N ILE A 325 -24.29 7.89 -15.58
CA ILE A 325 -23.02 7.93 -14.85
C ILE A 325 -21.79 7.86 -15.77
N LEU A 326 -21.82 7.05 -16.83
CA LEU A 326 -20.67 6.87 -17.73
C LEU A 326 -20.15 8.22 -18.29
N PRO A 327 -20.99 9.14 -18.78
CA PRO A 327 -20.54 10.47 -19.21
C PRO A 327 -19.81 11.25 -18.12
N LEU A 328 -20.20 11.11 -16.85
CA LEU A 328 -19.54 11.80 -15.73
C LEU A 328 -18.12 11.25 -15.51
N ILE A 329 -17.94 9.93 -15.59
CA ILE A 329 -16.62 9.31 -15.49
C ILE A 329 -15.74 9.79 -16.65
N VAL A 330 -16.25 9.76 -17.88
CA VAL A 330 -15.52 10.22 -19.06
C VAL A 330 -15.18 11.71 -18.95
N ALA A 331 -16.08 12.54 -18.41
CA ALA A 331 -15.82 13.96 -18.17
C ALA A 331 -14.65 14.20 -17.20
N THR A 332 -14.44 13.33 -16.19
CA THR A 332 -13.26 13.44 -15.30
C THR A 332 -11.94 13.19 -16.02
N ILE A 333 -11.97 12.42 -17.11
CA ILE A 333 -10.80 12.05 -17.91
C ILE A 333 -10.45 13.16 -18.90
N ASP A 334 -11.46 13.84 -19.45
CA ASP A 334 -11.28 14.98 -20.34
C ASP A 334 -11.34 16.34 -19.57
N ASP A 335 -11.19 16.33 -18.23
CA ASP A 335 -11.30 17.52 -17.39
C ASP A 335 -10.15 18.52 -17.65
N ARG A 336 -10.47 19.82 -17.59
CA ARG A 336 -9.49 20.91 -17.72
C ARG A 336 -8.37 20.88 -16.66
N SER A 337 -8.65 20.43 -15.44
CA SER A 337 -7.70 20.35 -14.35
C SER A 337 -6.99 19.00 -14.38
N TRP A 338 -5.66 19.03 -14.50
CA TRP A 338 -4.84 17.81 -14.45
C TRP A 338 -5.01 17.06 -13.13
N ARG A 339 -5.37 17.74 -12.03
CA ARG A 339 -5.64 17.09 -10.72
C ARG A 339 -6.87 16.18 -10.77
N VAL A 340 -7.90 16.58 -11.51
CA VAL A 340 -9.11 15.76 -11.70
C VAL A 340 -8.78 14.55 -12.57
N ARG A 341 -8.06 14.77 -13.69
CA ARG A 341 -7.60 13.68 -14.58
C ARG A 341 -6.64 12.72 -13.87
N TRP A 342 -5.73 13.24 -13.05
CA TRP A 342 -4.82 12.46 -12.21
C TRP A 342 -5.57 11.59 -11.21
N THR A 343 -6.59 12.17 -10.56
CA THR A 343 -7.45 11.43 -9.63
C THR A 343 -8.19 10.31 -10.37
N ALA A 344 -8.74 10.62 -11.55
CA ALA A 344 -9.39 9.62 -12.41
C ALA A 344 -8.43 8.48 -12.78
N ALA A 345 -7.18 8.79 -13.18
CA ALA A 345 -6.15 7.80 -13.47
C ALA A 345 -5.78 6.95 -12.25
N SER A 346 -5.61 7.58 -11.08
CA SER A 346 -5.19 6.90 -9.84
C SER A 346 -6.24 5.92 -9.30
N LYS A 347 -7.51 6.14 -9.65
CA LYS A 347 -8.67 5.36 -9.20
C LYS A 347 -9.28 4.50 -10.31
N PHE A 348 -8.66 4.47 -11.49
CA PHE A 348 -9.30 3.87 -12.66
C PHE A 348 -9.50 2.35 -12.50
N ALA A 349 -8.61 1.66 -11.80
CA ALA A 349 -8.80 0.24 -11.47
C ALA A 349 -10.08 0.00 -10.66
N SER A 350 -10.36 0.86 -9.67
CA SER A 350 -11.61 0.81 -8.89
C SER A 350 -12.84 1.13 -9.75
N VAL A 351 -12.71 2.03 -10.74
CA VAL A 351 -13.77 2.28 -11.73
C VAL A 351 -14.04 1.01 -12.54
N VAL A 352 -13.00 0.35 -13.06
CA VAL A 352 -13.18 -0.90 -13.81
C VAL A 352 -13.84 -1.97 -12.96
N GLN A 353 -13.38 -2.18 -11.71
CA GLN A 353 -13.96 -3.14 -10.80
C GLN A 353 -15.44 -2.85 -10.49
N ALA A 354 -15.80 -1.59 -10.26
CA ALA A 354 -17.16 -1.19 -9.93
C ALA A 354 -18.11 -1.31 -11.13
N PHE A 355 -17.61 -1.15 -12.37
CA PHE A 355 -18.45 -1.09 -13.57
C PHE A 355 -18.37 -2.31 -14.50
N SER A 356 -17.41 -3.22 -14.32
CA SER A 356 -17.27 -4.44 -15.13
C SER A 356 -18.48 -5.39 -15.07
N PRO A 357 -19.30 -5.44 -13.99
CA PRO A 357 -20.53 -6.25 -14.00
C PRO A 357 -21.62 -5.72 -14.94
N PHE A 358 -21.53 -4.48 -15.41
CA PHE A 358 -22.53 -3.87 -16.29
C PHE A 358 -22.09 -3.97 -17.76
N LYS A 359 -22.91 -4.65 -18.57
CA LYS A 359 -22.61 -4.91 -19.98
C LYS A 359 -22.41 -3.60 -20.76
N GLY A 360 -21.34 -3.54 -21.56
CA GLY A 360 -21.05 -2.41 -22.47
C GLY A 360 -20.30 -1.23 -21.84
N THR A 361 -20.13 -1.19 -20.51
CA THR A 361 -19.40 -0.08 -19.85
C THR A 361 -17.93 -0.02 -20.26
N MET A 362 -17.27 -1.18 -20.37
CA MET A 362 -15.84 -1.24 -20.71
C MET A 362 -15.54 -0.76 -22.13
N ASP A 363 -16.50 -0.83 -23.05
CA ASP A 363 -16.32 -0.29 -24.40
C ASP A 363 -16.20 1.24 -24.41
N ALA A 364 -16.76 1.92 -23.41
CA ALA A 364 -16.56 3.36 -23.20
C ALA A 364 -15.36 3.66 -22.30
N LEU A 365 -15.14 2.88 -21.24
CA LEU A 365 -14.12 3.15 -20.23
C LEU A 365 -12.70 2.83 -20.70
N VAL A 366 -12.48 1.73 -21.41
CA VAL A 366 -11.13 1.36 -21.88
C VAL A 366 -10.54 2.39 -22.86
N PRO A 367 -11.26 2.86 -23.90
CA PRO A 367 -10.75 3.96 -24.73
C PRO A 367 -10.48 5.24 -23.95
N ALA A 368 -11.30 5.54 -22.94
CA ALA A 368 -11.08 6.72 -22.11
C ALA A 368 -9.79 6.58 -21.26
N TYR A 369 -9.51 5.39 -20.73
CA TYR A 369 -8.24 5.10 -20.06
C TYR A 369 -7.03 5.19 -21.00
N GLU A 370 -7.16 4.76 -22.26
CA GLU A 370 -6.11 4.94 -23.27
C GLU A 370 -5.76 6.43 -23.49
N LYS A 371 -6.71 7.36 -23.27
CA LYS A 371 -6.43 8.81 -23.28
C LYS A 371 -5.58 9.24 -22.08
N LEU A 372 -5.84 8.70 -20.88
CA LEU A 372 -5.03 9.02 -19.69
C LEU A 372 -3.58 8.57 -19.84
N LEU A 373 -3.33 7.45 -20.53
CA LEU A 373 -1.98 7.01 -20.88
C LEU A 373 -1.28 7.95 -21.89
N GLN A 374 -2.03 8.83 -22.55
CA GLN A 374 -1.56 9.82 -23.52
C GLN A 374 -1.81 11.25 -23.04
N ASP A 375 -2.05 11.45 -21.73
CA ASP A 375 -2.35 12.76 -21.17
C ASP A 375 -1.20 13.74 -21.45
N PRO A 376 -1.47 15.03 -21.73
CA PRO A 376 -0.39 16.01 -21.88
C PRO A 376 0.49 16.14 -20.62
N GLU A 377 -0.06 15.90 -19.42
CA GLU A 377 0.67 16.03 -18.16
C GLU A 377 1.37 14.72 -17.77
N ALA A 378 2.67 14.79 -17.47
CA ALA A 378 3.47 13.60 -17.17
C ALA A 378 2.98 12.90 -15.90
N GLU A 379 2.56 13.64 -14.88
CA GLU A 379 2.05 13.13 -13.61
C GLU A 379 0.78 12.27 -13.81
N VAL A 380 -0.09 12.66 -14.75
CA VAL A 380 -1.29 11.89 -15.08
C VAL A 380 -0.90 10.60 -15.79
N ARG A 381 0.02 10.67 -16.77
CA ARG A 381 0.52 9.48 -17.46
C ARG A 381 1.25 8.52 -16.52
N THR A 382 2.03 9.03 -15.56
CA THR A 382 2.68 8.22 -14.52
C THR A 382 1.65 7.49 -13.66
N SER A 383 0.63 8.19 -13.17
CA SER A 383 -0.47 7.58 -12.39
C SER A 383 -1.23 6.53 -13.18
N ALA A 384 -1.53 6.82 -14.46
CA ALA A 384 -2.18 5.87 -15.36
C ALA A 384 -1.29 4.64 -15.56
N ALA A 385 0.00 4.81 -15.91
CA ALA A 385 0.94 3.72 -16.11
C ALA A 385 1.07 2.80 -14.87
N LEU A 386 1.11 3.36 -13.65
CA LEU A 386 1.12 2.57 -12.41
C LEU A 386 -0.14 1.70 -12.22
N ASN A 387 -1.29 2.14 -12.73
CA ASN A 387 -2.55 1.40 -12.63
C ASN A 387 -2.77 0.42 -13.80
N LEU A 388 -1.87 0.39 -14.80
CA LEU A 388 -2.07 -0.33 -16.07
C LEU A 388 -2.40 -1.81 -15.87
N ALA A 389 -1.64 -2.49 -15.02
CA ALA A 389 -1.83 -3.90 -14.74
C ALA A 389 -3.15 -4.18 -14.01
N GLU A 390 -3.50 -3.36 -13.02
CA GLU A 390 -4.76 -3.52 -12.27
C GLU A 390 -5.98 -3.25 -13.15
N VAL A 391 -5.93 -2.24 -14.01
CA VAL A 391 -7.01 -1.96 -15.00
C VAL A 391 -7.18 -3.12 -15.98
N ALA A 392 -6.10 -3.83 -16.32
CA ALA A 392 -6.13 -5.01 -17.17
C ALA A 392 -6.70 -6.26 -16.50
N LYS A 393 -6.78 -6.32 -15.16
CA LYS A 393 -7.30 -7.46 -14.37
C LYS A 393 -8.84 -7.49 -14.35
N THR A 394 -9.46 -7.56 -15.53
CA THR A 394 -10.91 -7.74 -15.68
C THR A 394 -11.23 -8.79 -16.74
N ASP A 395 -12.26 -9.59 -16.48
CA ASP A 395 -12.74 -10.62 -17.41
C ASP A 395 -13.59 -10.05 -18.56
N SER A 396 -13.88 -8.74 -18.53
CA SER A 396 -14.61 -8.07 -19.60
C SER A 396 -13.85 -8.13 -20.93
N LYS A 397 -14.60 -8.32 -22.02
CA LYS A 397 -14.09 -8.22 -23.38
C LYS A 397 -14.55 -6.93 -24.03
N VAL A 398 -13.66 -6.30 -24.80
CA VAL A 398 -13.90 -5.02 -25.47
C VAL A 398 -13.62 -5.13 -26.96
N TYR A 399 -14.12 -4.16 -27.73
CA TYR A 399 -13.74 -4.05 -29.13
C TYR A 399 -12.22 -3.79 -29.27
N PRO A 400 -11.56 -4.32 -30.32
CA PRO A 400 -10.19 -3.95 -30.64
C PRO A 400 -10.07 -2.46 -30.96
N ALA A 401 -8.89 -1.88 -30.76
CA ALA A 401 -8.63 -0.49 -31.12
C ALA A 401 -8.88 -0.25 -32.62
N GLY A 402 -9.50 0.89 -32.98
CA GLY A 402 -9.73 1.30 -34.37
C GLY A 402 -11.03 0.79 -35.03
N LEU A 403 -11.79 -0.11 -34.39
CA LEU A 403 -13.19 -0.32 -34.75
C LEU A 403 -14.05 0.72 -34.02
N ILE A 404 -14.48 1.76 -34.74
CA ILE A 404 -15.50 2.69 -34.26
C ILE A 404 -16.85 2.14 -34.73
N THR A 405 -17.65 1.60 -33.83
CA THR A 405 -19.09 1.50 -34.07
C THR A 405 -19.69 2.83 -33.61
N GLU A 406 -20.30 3.59 -34.53
CA GLU A 406 -20.91 4.90 -34.23
C GLU A 406 -22.04 4.81 -33.17
N ASP A 407 -22.46 3.60 -32.79
CA ASP A 407 -23.51 3.30 -31.82
C ASP A 407 -23.00 2.87 -30.42
N VAL A 408 -22.13 3.65 -29.78
CA VAL A 408 -21.56 3.38 -28.43
C VAL A 408 -22.63 3.36 -27.30
N MET A 409 -23.92 3.50 -27.61
CA MET A 409 -25.01 3.55 -26.61
C MET A 409 -26.20 2.61 -26.86
N ASP A 410 -26.19 1.80 -27.92
CA ASP A 410 -27.27 0.83 -28.14
C ASP A 410 -26.92 -0.53 -27.52
N CYS A 411 -27.46 -0.77 -26.32
CA CYS A 411 -27.32 -2.04 -25.60
C CYS A 411 -28.29 -3.11 -26.12
N SER A 412 -28.68 -3.06 -27.40
CA SER A 412 -29.69 -3.93 -27.98
C SER A 412 -29.12 -5.34 -28.28
N GLU A 413 -29.98 -6.35 -28.13
CA GLU A 413 -29.60 -7.73 -27.79
C GLU A 413 -29.20 -8.62 -28.97
N ASP A 414 -29.22 -8.15 -30.21
CA ASP A 414 -29.11 -9.03 -31.38
C ASP A 414 -27.94 -8.69 -32.30
N ASP A 415 -26.73 -9.10 -31.92
CA ASP A 415 -25.64 -9.25 -32.88
C ASP A 415 -24.82 -10.53 -32.62
N SER A 416 -25.38 -11.64 -33.07
CA SER A 416 -24.76 -12.97 -33.04
C SER A 416 -23.58 -13.10 -34.03
N GLY A 417 -23.27 -12.07 -34.82
CA GLY A 417 -22.14 -12.04 -35.76
C GLY A 417 -20.88 -11.30 -35.26
N SER A 418 -20.97 -10.42 -34.25
CA SER A 418 -19.83 -9.58 -33.80
C SER A 418 -19.09 -10.06 -32.56
N GLN A 419 -19.56 -11.14 -31.91
CA GLN A 419 -18.86 -11.74 -30.76
C GLN A 419 -17.47 -12.30 -31.10
N GLU A 420 -17.20 -12.67 -32.36
CA GLU A 420 -15.93 -13.28 -32.79
C GLU A 420 -14.72 -12.33 -32.79
N ARG A 421 -14.90 -11.01 -32.62
CA ARG A 421 -13.79 -10.05 -32.76
C ARG A 421 -13.40 -9.31 -31.48
N ARG A 422 -13.96 -9.65 -30.32
CA ARG A 422 -13.65 -8.96 -29.05
C ARG A 422 -12.38 -9.53 -28.40
N VAL A 423 -11.57 -8.63 -27.83
CA VAL A 423 -10.30 -8.96 -27.18
C VAL A 423 -10.40 -8.69 -25.67
N SER A 424 -9.49 -9.27 -24.89
CA SER A 424 -9.40 -8.94 -23.46
C SER A 424 -8.93 -7.49 -23.29
N VAL A 425 -9.27 -6.88 -22.15
CA VAL A 425 -8.76 -5.54 -21.81
C VAL A 425 -7.23 -5.55 -21.74
N ALA A 426 -6.62 -6.61 -21.20
CA ALA A 426 -5.18 -6.79 -21.17
C ALA A 426 -4.56 -6.75 -22.59
N GLU A 427 -5.12 -7.48 -23.55
CA GLU A 427 -4.62 -7.51 -24.93
C GLU A 427 -4.72 -6.14 -25.60
N ARG A 428 -5.84 -5.42 -25.38
CA ARG A 428 -6.00 -4.07 -25.90
C ARG A 428 -4.98 -3.09 -25.31
N LEU A 429 -4.75 -3.14 -24.00
CA LEU A 429 -3.81 -2.25 -23.31
C LEU A 429 -2.35 -2.59 -23.59
N ALA A 430 -2.01 -3.86 -23.84
CA ALA A 430 -0.66 -4.28 -24.23
C ALA A 430 -0.15 -3.55 -25.48
N GLN A 431 -1.05 -3.19 -26.41
CA GLN A 431 -0.71 -2.44 -27.61
C GLN A 431 -0.24 -0.99 -27.32
N ARG A 432 -0.52 -0.46 -26.12
CA ARG A 432 -0.09 0.87 -25.69
C ARG A 432 1.24 0.86 -24.94
N VAL A 433 1.68 -0.29 -24.44
CA VAL A 433 2.91 -0.43 -23.65
C VAL A 433 4.13 0.07 -24.43
N MET A 434 4.22 -0.23 -25.73
CA MET A 434 5.36 0.19 -26.56
C MET A 434 5.56 1.71 -26.55
N ALA A 435 4.49 2.48 -26.77
CA ALA A 435 4.57 3.94 -26.79
C ALA A 435 5.03 4.51 -25.43
N LEU A 436 4.61 3.90 -24.32
CA LEU A 436 5.01 4.33 -22.98
C LEU A 436 6.49 4.05 -22.68
N THR A 437 7.15 3.13 -23.38
CA THR A 437 8.60 2.92 -23.25
C THR A 437 9.43 4.05 -23.88
N GLU A 438 8.82 4.84 -24.76
CA GLU A 438 9.45 5.97 -25.45
C GLU A 438 8.98 7.32 -24.88
N ASP A 439 8.28 7.32 -23.73
CA ASP A 439 7.77 8.55 -23.11
C ASP A 439 8.92 9.49 -22.74
N ASP A 440 8.75 10.80 -22.97
CA ASP A 440 9.76 11.82 -22.64
C ASP A 440 10.07 11.84 -21.13
N SER A 441 9.08 11.54 -20.28
CA SER A 441 9.22 11.54 -18.83
C SER A 441 9.80 10.23 -18.31
N GLU A 442 10.95 10.31 -17.65
CA GLU A 442 11.54 9.14 -16.98
C GLU A 442 10.64 8.55 -15.89
N ASN A 443 9.79 9.37 -15.27
CA ASN A 443 8.83 8.90 -14.26
C ASN A 443 7.75 8.00 -14.87
N VAL A 444 7.31 8.28 -16.11
CA VAL A 444 6.34 7.43 -16.81
C VAL A 444 6.98 6.09 -17.17
N ARG A 445 8.19 6.11 -17.73
CA ARG A 445 8.94 4.87 -18.06
C ARG A 445 9.24 4.05 -16.81
N ALA A 446 9.61 4.70 -15.70
CA ALA A 446 9.88 4.05 -14.42
C ALA A 446 8.61 3.42 -13.83
N ALA A 447 7.47 4.12 -13.87
CA ALA A 447 6.18 3.59 -13.47
C ALA A 447 5.77 2.37 -14.30
N LEU A 448 5.92 2.44 -15.62
CA LEU A 448 5.65 1.31 -16.50
C LEU A 448 6.51 0.10 -16.15
N ALA A 449 7.81 0.30 -15.93
CA ALA A 449 8.76 -0.76 -15.59
C ALA A 449 8.40 -1.50 -14.27
N MET A 450 7.69 -0.83 -13.35
CA MET A 450 7.24 -1.46 -12.11
C MET A 450 6.14 -2.51 -12.34
N VAL A 451 5.24 -2.28 -13.29
CA VAL A 451 3.99 -3.05 -13.40
C VAL A 451 3.82 -3.80 -14.72
N ALA A 452 4.58 -3.47 -15.76
CA ALA A 452 4.33 -4.01 -17.10
C ALA A 452 4.46 -5.53 -17.20
N THR A 453 5.33 -6.17 -16.41
CA THR A 453 5.48 -7.63 -16.41
C THR A 453 4.29 -8.36 -15.79
N GLU A 454 3.45 -7.67 -14.99
CA GLU A 454 2.19 -8.22 -14.46
C GLU A 454 1.14 -8.48 -15.54
N LEU A 455 1.30 -7.88 -16.74
CA LEU A 455 0.43 -8.16 -17.88
C LEU A 455 0.71 -9.55 -18.48
N ALA A 456 1.93 -10.07 -18.35
CA ALA A 456 2.33 -11.35 -18.95
C ALA A 456 1.37 -12.51 -18.61
N PRO A 457 1.04 -12.78 -17.33
CA PRO A 457 0.10 -13.86 -16.99
C PRO A 457 -1.32 -13.64 -17.51
N LEU A 458 -1.75 -12.39 -17.75
CA LEU A 458 -3.08 -12.05 -18.28
C LEU A 458 -3.19 -12.26 -19.80
N LEU A 459 -2.07 -12.10 -20.50
CA LEU A 459 -2.00 -12.19 -21.96
C LEU A 459 -1.76 -13.63 -22.45
N GLY A 460 -1.15 -14.47 -21.62
CA GLY A 460 -0.65 -15.76 -22.04
C GLY A 460 0.60 -15.66 -22.93
N LYS A 461 1.15 -16.81 -23.32
CA LYS A 461 2.48 -16.92 -23.92
C LYS A 461 2.63 -16.18 -25.25
N ASP A 462 1.79 -16.46 -26.24
CA ASP A 462 1.97 -15.95 -27.61
C ASP A 462 1.81 -14.42 -27.70
N VAL A 463 0.82 -13.88 -27.02
CA VAL A 463 0.54 -12.44 -26.98
C VAL A 463 1.62 -11.70 -26.19
N THR A 464 2.12 -12.30 -25.09
CA THR A 464 3.27 -11.77 -24.33
C THR A 464 4.51 -11.67 -25.21
N ILE A 465 4.83 -12.72 -25.96
CA ILE A 465 6.00 -12.73 -26.86
C ILE A 465 5.87 -11.66 -27.94
N THR A 466 4.68 -11.51 -28.51
CA THR A 466 4.44 -10.61 -29.65
C THR A 466 4.41 -9.14 -29.23
N HIS A 467 3.73 -8.82 -28.12
CA HIS A 467 3.40 -7.43 -27.77
C HIS A 467 4.12 -6.91 -26.53
N LEU A 468 4.49 -7.77 -25.58
CA LEU A 468 5.08 -7.35 -24.31
C LEU A 468 6.60 -7.54 -24.27
N LEU A 469 7.14 -8.61 -24.84
CA LEU A 469 8.59 -8.86 -24.81
C LEU A 469 9.42 -7.74 -25.48
N PRO A 470 9.07 -7.20 -26.66
CA PRO A 470 9.82 -6.10 -27.26
C PRO A 470 9.94 -4.85 -26.36
N PRO A 471 8.85 -4.28 -25.79
CA PRO A 471 8.99 -3.15 -24.88
C PRO A 471 9.75 -3.49 -23.59
N MET A 472 9.66 -4.72 -23.07
CA MET A 472 10.45 -5.09 -21.88
C MET A 472 11.96 -5.06 -22.15
N LEU A 473 12.39 -5.47 -23.35
CA LEU A 473 13.79 -5.38 -23.77
C LEU A 473 14.26 -3.92 -23.93
N LEU A 474 13.38 -3.00 -24.33
CA LEU A 474 13.69 -1.58 -24.37
C LEU A 474 13.89 -1.01 -22.96
N LEU A 475 13.00 -1.32 -22.01
CA LEU A 475 13.11 -0.85 -20.63
C LEU A 475 14.37 -1.40 -19.93
N LEU A 476 14.79 -2.62 -20.24
CA LEU A 476 16.05 -3.19 -19.74
C LEU A 476 17.28 -2.41 -20.21
N ARG A 477 17.19 -1.69 -21.34
CA ARG A 477 18.25 -0.87 -21.93
C ARG A 477 17.99 0.63 -21.80
N ASP A 478 17.04 1.03 -20.97
CA ASP A 478 16.68 2.44 -20.77
C ASP A 478 17.89 3.25 -20.30
N SER A 479 17.96 4.53 -20.67
CA SER A 479 19.06 5.41 -20.22
C SER A 479 19.01 5.71 -18.72
N THR A 480 17.82 5.76 -18.13
CA THR A 480 17.58 6.03 -16.71
C THR A 480 17.75 4.76 -15.89
N SER A 481 18.61 4.81 -14.86
CA SER A 481 18.95 3.64 -14.05
C SER A 481 17.78 3.12 -13.19
N GLU A 482 16.84 3.98 -12.82
CA GLU A 482 15.66 3.59 -12.05
C GLU A 482 14.72 2.71 -12.88
N VAL A 483 14.53 3.04 -14.17
CA VAL A 483 13.74 2.22 -15.10
C VAL A 483 14.32 0.81 -15.20
N ARG A 484 15.63 0.71 -15.43
CA ARG A 484 16.35 -0.58 -15.49
C ARG A 484 16.23 -1.37 -14.18
N LEU A 485 16.36 -0.70 -13.04
CA LEU A 485 16.22 -1.33 -11.73
C LEU A 485 14.80 -1.90 -11.49
N ASN A 486 13.77 -1.13 -11.87
CA ASN A 486 12.37 -1.53 -11.69
C ASN A 486 12.02 -2.75 -12.55
N ILE A 487 12.40 -2.76 -13.83
CA ILE A 487 12.11 -3.89 -14.71
C ILE A 487 12.89 -5.15 -14.32
N ILE A 488 14.15 -5.00 -13.89
CA ILE A 488 14.91 -6.12 -13.34
C ILE A 488 14.13 -6.69 -12.17
N SER A 489 13.64 -5.84 -11.26
CA SER A 489 12.93 -6.23 -10.04
C SER A 489 11.63 -7.01 -10.29
N SER A 490 11.01 -6.87 -11.46
CA SER A 490 9.73 -7.48 -11.80
C SER A 490 9.83 -8.59 -12.86
N LEU A 491 11.05 -8.98 -13.26
CA LEU A 491 11.28 -9.86 -14.42
C LEU A 491 10.74 -11.30 -14.26
N SER A 492 10.56 -11.81 -13.03
CA SER A 492 10.18 -13.20 -12.77
C SER A 492 8.83 -13.58 -13.40
N LEU A 493 7.84 -12.68 -13.33
CA LEU A 493 6.52 -12.90 -13.92
C LEU A 493 6.57 -13.06 -15.44
N LEU A 494 7.50 -12.34 -16.09
CA LEU A 494 7.72 -12.47 -17.53
C LEU A 494 8.39 -13.81 -17.86
N THR A 495 9.42 -14.19 -17.09
CA THR A 495 10.16 -15.44 -17.34
C THR A 495 9.27 -16.68 -17.21
N ASP A 496 8.34 -16.66 -16.27
CA ASP A 496 7.43 -17.79 -16.01
C ASP A 496 6.46 -18.04 -17.19
N VAL A 497 6.15 -17.01 -17.98
CA VAL A 497 5.18 -17.09 -19.10
C VAL A 497 5.85 -17.46 -20.43
N ILE A 498 7.00 -16.86 -20.75
CA ILE A 498 7.68 -17.10 -22.04
C ILE A 498 8.43 -18.43 -22.09
N GLY A 499 8.91 -18.91 -20.93
CA GLY A 499 9.72 -20.12 -20.78
C GLY A 499 11.21 -19.94 -21.09
N ASP A 500 12.00 -20.97 -20.75
CA ASP A 500 13.46 -20.91 -20.67
C ASP A 500 14.17 -20.66 -22.02
N GLU A 501 13.60 -21.15 -23.12
CA GLU A 501 14.20 -21.00 -24.46
C GLU A 501 14.30 -19.52 -24.87
N LEU A 502 13.20 -18.76 -24.74
CA LEU A 502 13.18 -17.34 -25.07
C LEU A 502 13.86 -16.47 -24.02
N LEU A 503 13.89 -16.90 -22.76
CA LEU A 503 14.73 -16.30 -21.72
C LEU A 503 16.20 -16.30 -22.16
N SER A 504 16.69 -17.45 -22.65
CA SER A 504 18.09 -17.59 -23.09
C SER A 504 18.43 -16.83 -24.37
N GLN A 505 17.49 -16.72 -25.32
CA GLN A 505 17.73 -16.09 -26.61
C GLN A 505 17.59 -14.56 -26.55
N SER A 506 16.61 -14.05 -25.81
CA SER A 506 16.19 -12.64 -25.88
C SER A 506 16.57 -11.82 -24.65
N LEU A 507 16.30 -12.34 -23.44
CA LEU A 507 16.52 -11.60 -22.19
C LEU A 507 17.95 -11.73 -21.68
N PHE A 508 18.58 -12.87 -21.90
CA PHE A 508 19.92 -13.15 -21.41
C PHE A 508 20.99 -12.11 -21.83
N PRO A 509 21.07 -11.68 -23.11
CA PRO A 509 22.02 -10.63 -23.50
C PRO A 509 21.81 -9.32 -22.72
N ALA A 510 20.55 -8.93 -22.49
CA ALA A 510 20.24 -7.72 -21.72
C ALA A 510 20.62 -7.85 -20.24
N ILE A 511 20.41 -9.02 -19.63
CA ILE A 511 20.82 -9.28 -18.24
C ILE A 511 22.35 -9.22 -18.10
N LEU A 512 23.11 -9.71 -19.08
CA LEU A 512 24.57 -9.60 -19.09
C LEU A 512 25.02 -8.13 -19.17
N GLU A 513 24.40 -7.32 -20.03
CA GLU A 513 24.69 -5.88 -20.10
C GLU A 513 24.46 -5.19 -18.73
N LEU A 514 23.38 -5.58 -18.03
CA LEU A 514 23.05 -5.04 -16.70
C LEU A 514 23.99 -5.52 -15.59
N ALA A 515 24.57 -6.71 -15.73
CA ALA A 515 25.53 -7.24 -14.77
C ALA A 515 26.83 -6.41 -14.68
N GLU A 516 27.14 -5.68 -15.75
CA GLU A 516 28.30 -4.78 -15.88
C GLU A 516 27.90 -3.29 -15.83
N ASP A 517 26.65 -2.98 -15.46
CA ASP A 517 26.12 -1.61 -15.47
C ASP A 517 26.97 -0.66 -14.61
N GLY A 518 27.18 0.57 -15.09
CA GLY A 518 27.95 1.58 -14.37
C GLY A 518 27.37 1.95 -12.99
N LYS A 519 26.07 1.77 -12.77
CA LYS A 519 25.41 1.98 -11.48
C LYS A 519 25.42 0.69 -10.67
N TRP A 520 26.16 0.70 -9.56
CA TRP A 520 26.30 -0.46 -8.68
C TRP A 520 24.97 -1.04 -8.18
N ARG A 521 23.92 -0.21 -7.97
CA ARG A 521 22.60 -0.72 -7.54
C ARG A 521 21.96 -1.66 -8.56
N ILE A 522 22.21 -1.44 -9.85
CA ILE A 522 21.73 -2.33 -10.91
C ILE A 522 22.50 -3.65 -10.85
N ARG A 523 23.84 -3.60 -10.76
CA ARG A 523 24.66 -4.81 -10.57
C ARG A 523 24.23 -5.60 -9.33
N MET A 524 23.92 -4.92 -8.24
CA MET A 524 23.37 -5.54 -7.03
C MET A 524 22.07 -6.31 -7.31
N ALA A 525 21.11 -5.67 -7.98
CA ALA A 525 19.84 -6.32 -8.31
C ALA A 525 20.02 -7.54 -9.22
N VAL A 526 21.02 -7.54 -10.11
CA VAL A 526 21.39 -8.71 -10.92
C VAL A 526 22.00 -9.82 -10.04
N ILE A 527 22.89 -9.48 -9.12
CA ILE A 527 23.53 -10.44 -8.18
C ILE A 527 22.47 -11.17 -7.35
N GLU A 528 21.52 -10.42 -6.78
CA GLU A 528 20.45 -10.99 -5.95
C GLU A 528 19.54 -11.95 -6.73
N ARG A 529 19.45 -11.80 -8.05
CA ARG A 529 18.64 -12.66 -8.94
C ARG A 529 19.40 -13.84 -9.53
N MET A 530 20.72 -13.82 -9.46
CA MET A 530 21.58 -14.82 -10.10
C MET A 530 21.26 -16.28 -9.70
N PRO A 531 20.90 -16.63 -8.44
CA PRO A 531 20.54 -18.01 -8.09
C PRO A 531 19.28 -18.49 -8.81
N LEU A 532 18.28 -17.61 -8.99
CA LEU A 532 17.06 -17.95 -9.72
C LEU A 532 17.36 -18.17 -11.21
N LEU A 533 18.19 -17.31 -11.81
CA LEU A 533 18.64 -17.48 -13.20
C LEU A 533 19.43 -18.78 -13.39
N ALA A 534 20.29 -19.14 -12.44
CA ALA A 534 21.02 -20.41 -12.47
C ALA A 534 20.08 -21.62 -12.43
N LYS A 535 18.99 -21.53 -11.66
CA LYS A 535 17.95 -22.57 -11.61
C LYS A 535 17.18 -22.69 -12.93
N GLN A 536 16.81 -21.56 -13.54
CA GLN A 536 16.01 -21.52 -14.77
C GLN A 536 16.80 -21.94 -16.02
N LEU A 537 18.05 -21.50 -16.16
CA LEU A 537 18.86 -21.76 -17.35
C LEU A 537 19.55 -23.14 -17.33
N GLY A 538 19.64 -23.76 -16.17
CA GLY A 538 20.33 -25.04 -15.97
C GLY A 538 21.85 -24.91 -15.85
N LYS A 539 22.48 -25.99 -15.36
CA LYS A 539 23.91 -26.02 -14.97
C LYS A 539 24.86 -25.75 -16.13
N ASP A 540 24.63 -26.38 -17.28
CA ASP A 540 25.55 -26.31 -18.42
C ASP A 540 25.61 -24.90 -18.99
N PHE A 541 24.46 -24.27 -19.22
CA PHE A 541 24.38 -22.91 -19.71
C PHE A 541 25.00 -21.91 -18.71
N PHE A 542 24.71 -22.08 -17.41
CA PHE A 542 25.26 -21.23 -16.35
C PHE A 542 26.80 -21.30 -16.32
N ASN A 543 27.34 -22.52 -16.39
CA ASN A 543 28.78 -22.76 -16.39
C ASN A 543 29.48 -22.05 -17.55
N ASP A 544 28.89 -22.10 -18.74
CA ASP A 544 29.49 -21.54 -19.96
C ASP A 544 29.40 -20.01 -20.03
N LYS A 545 28.38 -19.40 -19.44
CA LYS A 545 28.03 -17.99 -19.71
C LYS A 545 28.02 -17.07 -18.49
N LEU A 546 27.76 -17.57 -17.28
CA LEU A 546 27.51 -16.74 -16.09
C LEU A 546 28.53 -16.95 -14.97
N LEU A 547 29.21 -18.09 -14.95
CA LEU A 547 30.12 -18.48 -13.88
C LEU A 547 31.27 -17.48 -13.68
N GLU A 548 31.92 -17.06 -14.78
CA GLU A 548 33.04 -16.09 -14.74
C GLU A 548 32.59 -14.73 -14.21
N LEU A 549 31.37 -14.30 -14.55
CA LEU A 549 30.78 -13.05 -14.07
C LEU A 549 30.58 -13.08 -12.55
N CYS A 550 30.05 -14.19 -12.03
CA CYS A 550 29.81 -14.37 -10.60
C CYS A 550 31.09 -14.26 -9.77
N VAL A 551 32.16 -14.90 -10.25
CA VAL A 551 33.49 -14.83 -9.63
C VAL A 551 34.10 -13.44 -9.82
N GLY A 552 33.90 -12.82 -10.99
CA GLY A 552 34.38 -11.47 -11.32
C GLY A 552 33.90 -10.39 -10.36
N TRP A 553 32.66 -10.48 -9.86
CA TRP A 553 32.11 -9.51 -8.90
C TRP A 553 32.82 -9.48 -7.55
N LEU A 554 33.57 -10.52 -7.17
CA LEU A 554 34.48 -10.46 -6.00
C LEU A 554 35.59 -9.41 -6.17
N GLY A 555 35.84 -8.98 -7.41
CA GLY A 555 36.79 -7.94 -7.77
C GLY A 555 36.19 -6.56 -8.03
N ASP A 556 34.89 -6.34 -7.77
CA ASP A 556 34.19 -5.07 -8.04
C ASP A 556 34.74 -3.89 -7.21
N ASP A 557 34.67 -2.67 -7.74
CA ASP A 557 35.15 -1.48 -7.04
C ASP A 557 34.36 -1.17 -5.75
N ILE A 558 33.07 -1.52 -5.71
CA ILE A 558 32.16 -1.22 -4.60
C ILE A 558 32.11 -2.37 -3.60
N SER A 559 32.39 -2.06 -2.32
CA SER A 559 32.44 -3.08 -1.26
C SER A 559 31.15 -3.87 -1.08
N SER A 560 30.00 -3.22 -1.18
CA SER A 560 28.70 -3.90 -1.05
C SER A 560 28.48 -4.95 -2.15
N ILE A 561 28.96 -4.68 -3.37
CA ILE A 561 28.88 -5.65 -4.48
C ILE A 561 29.75 -6.87 -4.19
N ARG A 562 30.97 -6.66 -3.70
CA ARG A 562 31.88 -7.76 -3.36
C ARG A 562 31.32 -8.65 -2.25
N GLU A 563 30.68 -8.06 -1.26
CA GLU A 563 30.00 -8.80 -0.19
C GLU A 563 28.80 -9.60 -0.73
N ALA A 564 27.98 -8.99 -1.58
CA ALA A 564 26.85 -9.65 -2.22
C ALA A 564 27.31 -10.80 -3.13
N ALA A 565 28.40 -10.62 -3.88
CA ALA A 565 29.00 -11.67 -4.70
C ALA A 565 29.44 -12.87 -3.85
N ALA A 566 30.11 -12.64 -2.71
CA ALA A 566 30.51 -13.72 -1.82
C ALA A 566 29.31 -14.49 -1.25
N LYS A 567 28.22 -13.79 -0.88
CA LYS A 567 26.96 -14.41 -0.45
C LYS A 567 26.30 -15.19 -1.59
N ASN A 568 26.34 -14.64 -2.81
CA ASN A 568 25.81 -15.28 -4.00
C ASN A 568 26.53 -16.61 -4.31
N LEU A 569 27.85 -16.68 -4.15
CA LEU A 569 28.58 -17.95 -4.31
C LEU A 569 28.14 -19.03 -3.32
N LYS A 570 27.78 -18.64 -2.08
CA LYS A 570 27.19 -19.56 -1.10
C LYS A 570 25.83 -20.07 -1.53
N GLU A 571 24.96 -19.19 -2.02
CA GLU A 571 23.63 -19.56 -2.49
C GLU A 571 23.72 -20.49 -3.72
N LEU A 572 24.61 -20.20 -4.67
CA LEU A 572 24.87 -21.06 -5.82
C LEU A 572 25.43 -22.43 -5.39
N THR A 573 26.33 -22.47 -4.42
CA THR A 573 26.86 -23.72 -3.85
C THR A 573 25.76 -24.54 -3.20
N SER A 574 24.88 -23.90 -2.41
CA SER A 574 23.72 -24.55 -1.79
C SER A 574 22.71 -25.07 -2.81
N LEU A 575 22.55 -24.37 -3.93
CA LEU A 575 21.58 -24.71 -4.98
C LEU A 575 22.07 -25.84 -5.89
N LEU A 576 23.33 -25.78 -6.32
CA LEU A 576 23.88 -26.67 -7.35
C LEU A 576 24.70 -27.85 -6.78
N GLY A 577 25.06 -27.77 -5.49
CA GLY A 577 25.69 -28.83 -4.71
C GLY A 577 27.21 -28.70 -4.58
N SER A 578 27.77 -29.34 -3.55
CA SER A 578 29.20 -29.33 -3.22
C SER A 578 30.10 -29.80 -4.37
N GLU A 579 29.74 -30.91 -5.01
CA GLU A 579 30.51 -31.48 -6.13
C GLU A 579 30.63 -30.50 -7.29
N TRP A 580 29.53 -29.81 -7.62
CA TRP A 580 29.53 -28.79 -8.66
C TRP A 580 30.41 -27.60 -8.26
N ALA A 581 30.33 -27.15 -7.00
CA ALA A 581 31.16 -26.04 -6.51
C ALA A 581 32.66 -26.39 -6.54
N ILE A 582 33.03 -27.64 -6.23
CA ILE A 582 34.41 -28.12 -6.32
C ILE A 582 34.91 -28.11 -7.77
N GLN A 583 34.10 -28.60 -8.70
CA GLN A 583 34.49 -28.70 -10.10
C GLN A 583 34.57 -27.33 -10.79
N HIS A 584 33.66 -26.42 -10.46
CA HIS A 584 33.46 -25.19 -11.24
C HIS A 584 33.84 -23.90 -10.51
N LEU A 585 33.48 -23.73 -9.23
CA LEU A 585 33.71 -22.48 -8.50
C LEU A 585 35.08 -22.42 -7.81
N LEU A 586 35.43 -23.45 -7.02
CA LEU A 586 36.66 -23.44 -6.21
C LEU A 586 37.94 -23.16 -7.03
N PRO A 587 38.15 -23.76 -8.22
CA PRO A 587 39.35 -23.49 -9.00
C PRO A 587 39.47 -22.02 -9.43
N ARG A 588 38.33 -21.39 -9.74
CA ARG A 588 38.26 -19.99 -10.20
C ARG A 588 38.47 -19.01 -9.06
N VAL A 589 37.82 -19.26 -7.91
CA VAL A 589 38.03 -18.44 -6.71
C VAL A 589 39.48 -18.60 -6.22
N LYS A 590 40.05 -19.82 -6.29
CA LYS A 590 41.46 -20.07 -5.97
C LYS A 590 42.40 -19.27 -6.87
N ALA A 591 42.14 -19.19 -8.17
CA ALA A 591 42.96 -18.38 -9.08
C ALA A 591 42.99 -16.88 -8.69
N MET A 592 41.94 -16.35 -8.06
CA MET A 592 41.93 -14.97 -7.57
C MET A 592 42.89 -14.73 -6.40
N MET A 593 43.31 -15.79 -5.71
CA MET A 593 44.19 -15.73 -4.54
C MET A 593 45.65 -15.51 -4.94
N GLU A 594 45.99 -15.67 -6.22
CA GLU A 594 47.31 -15.31 -6.75
C GLU A 594 47.35 -13.86 -7.27
N ASN A 595 46.24 -13.11 -7.17
CA ASN A 595 46.14 -11.77 -7.73
C ASN A 595 47.05 -10.77 -6.97
N PRO A 596 47.75 -9.85 -7.67
CA PRO A 596 48.57 -8.82 -7.02
C PRO A 596 47.78 -7.94 -6.03
N SER A 597 46.50 -7.68 -6.32
CA SER A 597 45.63 -6.90 -5.45
C SER A 597 45.21 -7.71 -4.22
N TYR A 598 45.67 -7.29 -3.04
CA TYR A 598 45.29 -7.92 -1.78
C TYR A 598 43.78 -7.86 -1.52
N LEU A 599 43.09 -6.83 -2.05
CA LEU A 599 41.63 -6.74 -1.94
C LEU A 599 40.98 -7.94 -2.61
N ARG A 600 41.40 -8.31 -3.83
CA ARG A 600 40.86 -9.47 -4.55
C ARG A 600 41.14 -10.78 -3.80
N ARG A 601 42.35 -10.95 -3.27
CA ARG A 601 42.71 -12.11 -2.44
C ARG A 601 41.86 -12.20 -1.17
N MET A 602 41.65 -11.07 -0.48
CA MET A 602 40.82 -10.98 0.71
C MET A 602 39.36 -11.35 0.43
N ASN A 603 38.78 -10.89 -0.68
CA ASN A 603 37.41 -11.24 -1.03
C ASN A 603 37.28 -12.70 -1.50
N ALA A 604 38.31 -13.26 -2.13
CA ALA A 604 38.37 -14.68 -2.47
C ALA A 604 38.35 -15.56 -1.20
N VAL A 605 39.11 -15.17 -0.15
CA VAL A 605 39.03 -15.81 1.18
C VAL A 605 37.59 -15.77 1.71
N GLN A 606 36.94 -14.61 1.67
CA GLN A 606 35.54 -14.47 2.12
C GLN A 606 34.57 -15.34 1.30
N GLY A 607 34.78 -15.43 -0.02
CA GLY A 607 34.01 -16.30 -0.91
C GLY A 607 34.14 -17.78 -0.53
N ILE A 608 35.37 -18.26 -0.32
CA ILE A 608 35.62 -19.65 0.10
C ILE A 608 35.00 -19.94 1.46
N VAL A 609 35.11 -19.02 2.43
CA VAL A 609 34.47 -19.16 3.74
C VAL A 609 32.96 -19.37 3.58
N TYR A 610 32.30 -18.53 2.79
CA TYR A 610 30.86 -18.65 2.60
C TYR A 610 30.47 -19.91 1.82
N MET A 611 31.22 -20.28 0.79
CA MET A 611 31.02 -21.55 0.08
C MET A 611 31.16 -22.76 1.02
N ALA A 612 32.21 -22.78 1.86
CA ALA A 612 32.45 -23.86 2.82
C ALA A 612 31.26 -24.07 3.78
N THR A 613 30.58 -22.98 4.19
CA THR A 613 29.36 -23.08 5.03
C THR A 613 28.14 -23.68 4.32
N ALA A 614 28.17 -23.82 2.99
CA ALA A 614 27.11 -24.44 2.19
C ALA A 614 27.51 -25.79 1.59
N MET A 615 28.76 -26.23 1.78
CA MET A 615 29.25 -27.53 1.32
C MET A 615 28.99 -28.62 2.37
N ASP A 616 28.93 -29.86 1.91
CA ASP A 616 28.95 -31.04 2.78
C ASP A 616 30.24 -31.04 3.62
N ILE A 617 30.16 -31.44 4.89
CA ILE A 617 31.28 -31.35 5.85
C ILE A 617 32.57 -31.96 5.29
N ASN A 618 32.49 -33.14 4.67
CA ASN A 618 33.65 -33.82 4.09
C ASN A 618 34.28 -33.00 2.96
N ASN A 619 33.45 -32.44 2.08
CA ASN A 619 33.88 -31.64 0.93
C ASN A 619 34.43 -30.28 1.39
N ALA A 620 33.82 -29.64 2.38
CA ALA A 620 34.34 -28.43 3.01
C ALA A 620 35.71 -28.68 3.64
N GLN A 621 35.90 -29.83 4.31
CA GLN A 621 37.15 -30.21 4.96
C GLN A 621 38.26 -30.53 3.95
N LEU A 622 37.94 -31.28 2.90
CA LEU A 622 38.94 -31.79 1.95
C LEU A 622 39.34 -30.76 0.89
N GLU A 623 38.40 -29.91 0.46
CA GLU A 623 38.61 -29.03 -0.70
C GLU A 623 38.70 -27.56 -0.31
N ALA A 624 37.82 -27.06 0.57
CA ALA A 624 37.78 -25.63 0.90
C ALA A 624 38.75 -25.24 2.04
N LEU A 625 38.81 -26.04 3.11
CA LEU A 625 39.66 -25.76 4.27
C LEU A 625 41.14 -25.64 3.90
N PRO A 626 41.77 -26.54 3.09
CA PRO A 626 43.19 -26.42 2.77
C PRO A 626 43.53 -25.11 2.06
N ILE A 627 42.62 -24.63 1.20
CA ILE A 627 42.79 -23.35 0.50
C ILE A 627 42.76 -22.17 1.48
N LEU A 628 41.89 -22.22 2.51
CA LEU A 628 41.87 -21.20 3.56
C LEU A 628 43.15 -21.21 4.40
N LEU A 629 43.67 -22.40 4.76
CA LEU A 629 44.89 -22.52 5.56
C LEU A 629 46.12 -22.01 4.81
N GLU A 630 46.19 -22.22 3.49
CA GLU A 630 47.27 -21.72 2.62
C GLU A 630 47.41 -20.18 2.73
N MET A 631 46.30 -19.45 2.84
CA MET A 631 46.29 -17.99 2.93
C MET A 631 46.72 -17.42 4.27
N ALA A 632 46.87 -18.25 5.31
CA ALA A 632 47.41 -17.79 6.58
C ALA A 632 48.84 -17.24 6.43
N CYS A 633 49.54 -17.60 5.35
CA CYS A 633 50.89 -17.17 5.03
C CYS A 633 50.93 -15.95 4.07
N ASP A 634 49.80 -15.30 3.75
CA ASP A 634 49.78 -14.15 2.85
C ASP A 634 50.65 -13.00 3.38
N THR A 635 51.36 -12.32 2.49
CA THR A 635 52.23 -11.18 2.85
C THR A 635 51.47 -10.01 3.48
N VAL A 636 50.18 -9.86 3.18
CA VAL A 636 49.36 -8.72 3.61
C VAL A 636 48.51 -9.07 4.86
N PRO A 637 48.64 -8.32 5.97
CA PRO A 637 47.89 -8.57 7.20
C PRO A 637 46.38 -8.65 7.02
N ASN A 638 45.82 -7.81 6.13
CA ASN A 638 44.38 -7.80 5.83
C ASN A 638 43.84 -9.12 5.32
N VAL A 639 44.65 -9.87 4.57
CA VAL A 639 44.27 -11.20 4.11
C VAL A 639 44.34 -12.18 5.27
N ARG A 640 45.45 -12.18 6.02
CA ARG A 640 45.67 -13.08 7.17
C ARG A 640 44.63 -12.94 8.28
N PHE A 641 44.21 -11.72 8.65
CA PHE A 641 43.18 -11.58 9.68
C PHE A 641 41.79 -12.00 9.18
N ASN A 642 41.52 -11.90 7.87
CA ASN A 642 40.28 -12.44 7.31
C ASN A 642 40.30 -13.97 7.24
N VAL A 643 41.48 -14.60 7.10
CA VAL A 643 41.63 -16.04 7.31
C VAL A 643 41.28 -16.41 8.76
N ALA A 644 41.80 -15.68 9.75
CA ALA A 644 41.45 -15.91 11.16
C ALA A 644 39.94 -15.82 11.41
N LYS A 645 39.27 -14.77 10.90
CA LYS A 645 37.80 -14.64 10.96
C LYS A 645 37.11 -15.83 10.27
N GLY A 646 37.58 -16.19 9.08
CA GLY A 646 37.06 -17.30 8.30
C GLY A 646 37.12 -18.63 9.06
N LEU A 647 38.25 -18.94 9.70
CA LEU A 647 38.42 -20.12 10.55
C LEU A 647 37.47 -20.12 11.74
N GLY A 648 37.19 -18.97 12.34
CA GLY A 648 36.15 -18.85 13.37
C GLY A 648 34.74 -19.18 12.88
N ILE A 649 34.45 -18.93 11.59
CA ILE A 649 33.14 -19.22 10.96
C ILE A 649 33.04 -20.69 10.53
N VAL A 650 34.06 -21.25 9.88
CA VAL A 650 34.02 -22.63 9.36
C VAL A 650 34.39 -23.69 10.40
N GLY A 651 35.13 -23.31 11.44
CA GLY A 651 35.60 -24.24 12.48
C GLY A 651 34.49 -25.09 13.12
N PRO A 652 33.31 -24.53 13.48
CA PRO A 652 32.22 -25.30 14.07
C PRO A 652 31.60 -26.34 13.14
N LEU A 653 31.93 -26.35 11.84
CA LEU A 653 31.44 -27.34 10.88
C LEU A 653 32.17 -28.68 11.01
N PHE A 654 33.36 -28.68 11.60
CA PHE A 654 34.25 -29.84 11.62
C PHE A 654 34.29 -30.51 13.00
N ASN A 655 34.77 -31.75 13.04
CA ASN A 655 34.92 -32.50 14.28
C ASN A 655 36.16 -32.04 15.08
N GLN A 656 36.23 -32.52 16.34
CA GLN A 656 37.34 -32.26 17.26
C GLN A 656 38.71 -32.54 16.65
N PHE A 657 38.85 -33.64 15.92
CA PHE A 657 40.13 -34.03 15.33
C PHE A 657 40.63 -33.00 14.31
N VAL A 658 39.77 -32.52 13.41
CA VAL A 658 40.13 -31.50 12.42
C VAL A 658 40.42 -30.16 13.10
N TYR A 659 39.61 -29.79 14.09
CA TYR A 659 39.82 -28.60 14.88
C TYR A 659 41.22 -28.60 15.53
N GLU A 660 41.58 -29.67 16.24
CA GLU A 660 42.86 -29.80 16.94
C GLU A 660 44.05 -29.93 15.99
N SER A 661 43.93 -30.73 14.94
CA SER A 661 45.07 -31.07 14.07
C SER A 661 45.34 -30.03 12.99
N GLN A 662 44.35 -29.27 12.54
CA GLN A 662 44.49 -28.35 11.40
C GLN A 662 44.20 -26.88 11.75
N ILE A 663 43.17 -26.59 12.56
CA ILE A 663 42.73 -25.21 12.81
C ILE A 663 43.51 -24.56 13.96
N ILE A 664 43.66 -25.26 15.09
CA ILE A 664 44.41 -24.75 16.26
C ILE A 664 45.84 -24.33 15.88
N PRO A 665 46.63 -25.13 15.14
CA PRO A 665 48.01 -24.75 14.80
C PRO A 665 48.09 -23.46 14.01
N ILE A 666 47.15 -23.24 13.08
CA ILE A 666 47.11 -22.03 12.26
C ILE A 666 46.65 -20.81 13.07
N LEU A 667 45.66 -20.95 13.94
CA LEU A 667 45.27 -19.86 14.84
C LEU A 667 46.36 -19.51 15.85
N ALA A 668 47.13 -20.49 16.32
CA ALA A 668 48.30 -20.24 17.17
C ALA A 668 49.38 -19.46 16.42
N LEU A 669 49.69 -19.85 15.18
CA LEU A 669 50.59 -19.11 14.31
C LEU A 669 50.15 -17.65 14.13
N LEU A 670 48.85 -17.42 13.85
CA LEU A 670 48.30 -16.07 13.65
C LEU A 670 48.22 -15.25 14.95
N LYS A 671 48.20 -15.89 16.13
CA LYS A 671 48.30 -15.21 17.44
C LYS A 671 49.68 -14.63 17.71
N ASP A 672 50.71 -15.19 17.09
CA ASP A 672 52.08 -14.70 17.17
C ASP A 672 52.46 -13.78 15.99
N ASP A 673 51.49 -13.40 15.14
CA ASP A 673 51.71 -12.55 13.97
C ASP A 673 52.24 -11.15 14.36
N PRO A 674 53.15 -10.53 13.57
CA PRO A 674 53.62 -9.17 13.85
C PRO A 674 52.51 -8.10 13.83
N ASP A 675 51.44 -8.30 13.07
CA ASP A 675 50.34 -7.35 12.96
C ASP A 675 49.33 -7.49 14.12
N ARG A 676 48.90 -6.36 14.68
CA ARG A 676 48.00 -6.34 15.84
C ARG A 676 46.61 -6.88 15.52
N ASP A 677 46.07 -6.57 14.35
CA ASP A 677 44.70 -6.95 13.99
C ASP A 677 44.63 -8.44 13.68
N VAL A 678 45.69 -9.01 13.08
CA VAL A 678 45.82 -10.46 12.91
C VAL A 678 45.78 -11.18 14.25
N ARG A 679 46.58 -10.74 15.24
CA ARG A 679 46.57 -11.33 16.59
C ARG A 679 45.21 -11.21 17.28
N TYR A 680 44.55 -10.06 17.13
CA TYR A 680 43.24 -9.80 17.71
C TYR A 680 42.18 -10.76 17.15
N PHE A 681 42.04 -10.83 15.83
CA PHE A 681 41.03 -11.70 15.21
C PHE A 681 41.35 -13.18 15.36
N ALA A 682 42.64 -13.58 15.41
CA ALA A 682 43.03 -14.95 15.74
C ALA A 682 42.69 -15.34 17.18
N SER A 683 42.83 -14.41 18.13
CA SER A 683 42.40 -14.61 19.52
C SER A 683 40.90 -14.74 19.62
N GLN A 684 40.16 -13.83 18.99
CA GLN A 684 38.69 -13.88 18.96
C GLN A 684 38.17 -15.20 18.35
N ALA A 685 38.72 -15.63 17.20
CA ALA A 685 38.33 -16.88 16.57
C ALA A 685 38.66 -18.09 17.46
N SER A 686 39.84 -18.11 18.07
CA SER A 686 40.24 -19.19 18.98
C SER A 686 39.36 -19.28 20.22
N ASP A 687 38.96 -18.15 20.81
CA ASP A 687 38.08 -18.12 21.99
C ASP A 687 36.66 -18.54 21.62
N SER A 688 36.18 -18.11 20.44
CA SER A 688 34.88 -18.54 19.90
C SER A 688 34.84 -20.06 19.69
N LEU A 689 35.89 -20.65 19.11
CA LEU A 689 35.95 -22.09 18.86
C LEU A 689 36.15 -22.92 20.13
N ARG A 690 36.95 -22.44 21.09
CA ARG A 690 37.08 -23.09 22.41
C ARG A 690 35.73 -23.26 23.09
N ASN A 691 34.89 -22.22 23.06
CA ASN A 691 33.53 -22.32 23.61
C ASN A 691 32.64 -23.37 22.92
N VAL A 692 32.91 -23.71 21.66
CA VAL A 692 32.17 -24.74 20.91
C VAL A 692 32.68 -26.13 21.28
N PHE A 693 34.00 -26.34 21.25
CA PHE A 693 34.62 -27.66 21.41
C PHE A 693 34.87 -28.07 22.87
N ASP A 694 35.02 -27.12 23.80
CA ASP A 694 35.18 -27.41 25.24
C ASP A 694 33.83 -27.71 25.93
N ARG A 695 32.69 -27.45 25.26
CA ARG A 695 31.33 -27.75 25.77
C ARG A 695 30.85 -29.17 25.46
N GLU A 696 31.57 -29.94 24.64
CA GLU A 696 31.24 -31.33 24.31
C GLU A 696 31.90 -32.37 25.26
N LEU A 697 32.51 -31.90 26.36
CA LEU A 697 33.12 -32.71 27.42
C LEU A 697 32.23 -32.88 28.67
#